data_AF-A0A961A7S7-F1
#
_entry.id   AF-A0A961A7S7-F1
#
_cell.length_a   1.000
_cell.length_b   1.000
_cell.length_c   1.000
_cell.angle_alpha   90.00
_cell.angle_beta   90.00
_cell.angle_gamma   90.00
#
_symmetry.space_group_name_H-M   'P 1'
#
loop_
_entity.id
_entity.type
_entity.pdbx_description
1 polymer ?
#
loop_
_entity_poly.entity_id
_entity_poly.type
_entity_poly.pdbx_seq_one_letter_code
_entity_poly.pdbx_strand_id
1 'polypeptide(L)'
;MSTPAAGSGSAKSSAGQQAFDKLSHKYFDWLMRQYPGFATYMGIHDYDSKLTNYAPRAIEMRREKIKEFHDSFKAIPVRELDADSKIERQLMVDTLYIQMQKDKNWAREDRDPGLYLDDAVYSCYAITVRDCGDAEEAAQKMTERLLGIPKLLGQAKKLVSRPTRINCETAIMAGGGAINFFKDTVAKFAKRVKEASTRQNMRVATQIAEDAVNDYLKWIEEEMLPLSTNEFAIGEDLFNLILKREHQLEMDSEELLDLGRREYRRTIKELEDTARRVSSELSWEELIDRLKLQHPTNSELVQYYADEMKRAKRFVIENRLVDIPEGEKIDVVPTPDFARPVIPYAAYVPPAPYDGEQRGIFWVTPVDKDKSIEEMEEQLRGHATHGIVVTALHEAYPGHHLQMTLANQLRHRPLRVLLSTSVFVEGWALYCEEMMWQQGFYDDLRSRLLQLKDQLWRACRVILDVHLHRGEWDFEKGIRFLVHKARLERVNAEAEVRRYCQSPTQPMSYIVGKMQVLDILDDYKKLRGNAFNIRQFHNELIRHGSLPLKQIRLLMNLDGKQQPEPEPAAPARKSVPAKKPAAAAGSKPASAAKTPAKKTASSSAGTAKSAPEAAAKKPAATKTGTAARKPASKSSTAAKPASSKPAAKPAAKNSTAKPAASATRKPTAAKPAAKSTTAKPAASTAKKTTAARPAAKRTTSKPATHSTAAKTAAKPAAKSAATKPAAKTAPAKPAAKSTAAKPASRSTAAKPASGKPAPKSTAAKPAAKSTAAKTTRKPAAKKK
;
A
#
# COMPACT_ATOMS: atom_id res chain seq x y z
N MET A 1 -34.84 -12.79 -0.59
CA MET A 1 -35.39 -11.75 -1.48
C MET A 1 -36.66 -11.22 -0.84
N SER A 2 -36.74 -9.91 -0.65
CA SER A 2 -37.98 -9.19 -0.33
C SER A 2 -37.93 -7.88 -1.13
N THR A 3 -38.95 -7.62 -1.94
CA THR A 3 -39.02 -6.40 -2.76
C THR A 3 -39.39 -5.19 -1.91
N PRO A 4 -38.60 -4.10 -1.87
CA PRO A 4 -39.05 -2.84 -1.29
C PRO A 4 -40.16 -2.22 -2.15
N ALA A 5 -41.09 -1.51 -1.51
CA ALA A 5 -42.23 -0.91 -2.19
C ALA A 5 -41.83 0.26 -3.11
N ALA A 6 -42.48 0.37 -4.27
CA ALA A 6 -42.34 1.53 -5.14
C ALA A 6 -43.05 2.74 -4.50
N GLY A 7 -42.28 3.79 -4.15
CA GLY A 7 -42.80 4.87 -3.29
C GLY A 7 -42.10 6.24 -3.39
N SER A 8 -41.24 6.47 -4.39
CA SER A 8 -40.76 7.82 -4.72
C SER A 8 -40.44 7.94 -6.21
N GLY A 9 -40.64 9.14 -6.77
CA GLY A 9 -40.42 9.39 -8.20
C GLY A 9 -38.93 9.40 -8.53
N SER A 10 -38.42 8.31 -9.09
CA SER A 10 -37.04 8.23 -9.60
C SER A 10 -36.85 9.25 -10.72
N ALA A 11 -36.13 10.34 -10.43
CA ALA A 11 -35.70 11.29 -11.44
C ALA A 11 -34.80 10.56 -12.44
N LYS A 12 -35.15 10.58 -13.73
CA LYS A 12 -34.41 9.87 -14.77
C LYS A 12 -32.94 10.33 -14.76
N SER A 13 -32.02 9.39 -14.51
CA SER A 13 -30.58 9.62 -14.54
C SER A 13 -30.18 10.35 -15.83
N SER A 14 -29.26 11.31 -15.74
CA SER A 14 -28.87 12.15 -16.87
C SER A 14 -28.17 11.34 -17.97
N ALA A 15 -28.08 11.91 -19.18
CA ALA A 15 -27.32 11.30 -20.26
C ALA A 15 -25.82 11.14 -19.89
N GLY A 16 -25.22 12.18 -19.29
CA GLY A 16 -23.84 12.13 -18.79
C GLY A 16 -23.61 11.07 -17.70
N GLN A 17 -24.54 10.90 -16.76
CA GLN A 17 -24.45 9.88 -15.70
C GLN A 17 -24.59 8.47 -16.28
N GLN A 18 -25.61 8.20 -17.10
CA GLN A 18 -25.75 6.89 -17.77
C GLN A 18 -24.52 6.53 -18.63
N ALA A 19 -23.91 7.53 -19.28
CA ALA A 19 -22.65 7.36 -20.01
C ALA A 19 -21.47 7.07 -19.08
N PHE A 20 -21.37 7.73 -17.92
CA PHE A 20 -20.36 7.49 -16.90
C PHE A 20 -20.50 6.09 -16.29
N ASP A 21 -21.69 5.69 -15.86
CA ASP A 21 -21.95 4.39 -15.24
C ASP A 21 -21.55 3.27 -16.23
N LYS A 22 -21.92 3.40 -17.51
CA LYS A 22 -21.57 2.46 -18.57
C LYS A 22 -20.07 2.45 -18.89
N LEU A 23 -19.40 3.60 -18.90
CA LEU A 23 -17.96 3.69 -19.15
C LEU A 23 -17.15 3.09 -17.99
N SER A 24 -17.62 3.28 -16.76
CA SER A 24 -17.04 2.76 -15.52
C SER A 24 -16.97 1.23 -15.54
N HIS A 25 -18.10 0.57 -15.84
CA HIS A 25 -18.14 -0.89 -16.01
C HIS A 25 -17.29 -1.35 -17.21
N LYS A 26 -17.40 -0.68 -18.38
CA LYS A 26 -16.57 -0.98 -19.57
C LYS A 26 -15.06 -0.93 -19.27
N TYR A 27 -14.61 0.01 -18.44
CA TYR A 27 -13.23 0.13 -18.00
C TYR A 27 -12.85 -1.00 -17.03
N PHE A 28 -13.67 -1.24 -16.01
CA PHE A 28 -13.46 -2.29 -15.02
C PHE A 28 -13.37 -3.68 -15.66
N ASP A 29 -14.34 -4.06 -16.48
CA ASP A 29 -14.35 -5.33 -17.22
C ASP A 29 -13.15 -5.45 -18.16
N TRP A 30 -12.69 -4.34 -18.75
CA TRP A 30 -11.50 -4.34 -19.59
C TRP A 30 -10.23 -4.59 -18.76
N LEU A 31 -10.08 -3.91 -17.62
CA LEU A 31 -8.93 -4.04 -16.73
C LEU A 31 -8.77 -5.48 -16.22
N MET A 32 -9.86 -6.09 -15.74
CA MET A 32 -9.85 -7.49 -15.28
C MET A 32 -9.45 -8.47 -16.40
N ARG A 33 -9.86 -8.21 -17.65
CA ARG A 33 -9.44 -8.99 -18.83
C ARG A 33 -7.99 -8.75 -19.25
N GLN A 34 -7.41 -7.58 -18.95
CA GLN A 34 -6.02 -7.27 -19.28
C GLN A 34 -5.03 -7.83 -18.25
N TYR A 35 -5.43 -7.90 -16.98
CA TYR A 35 -4.57 -8.32 -15.86
C TYR A 35 -5.23 -9.47 -15.07
N PRO A 36 -5.24 -10.70 -15.60
CA PRO A 36 -5.90 -11.85 -14.97
C PRO A 36 -5.48 -12.15 -13.52
N GLY A 37 -4.20 -11.97 -13.19
CA GLY A 37 -3.71 -12.15 -11.81
C GLY A 37 -4.32 -11.13 -10.84
N PHE A 38 -4.49 -9.88 -11.29
CA PHE A 38 -5.18 -8.84 -10.53
C PHE A 38 -6.68 -9.12 -10.40
N ALA A 39 -7.31 -9.69 -11.45
CA ALA A 39 -8.71 -10.12 -11.37
C ALA A 39 -8.92 -11.20 -10.28
N THR A 40 -8.09 -12.25 -10.25
CA THR A 40 -8.14 -13.25 -9.16
C THR A 40 -7.87 -12.59 -7.80
N TYR A 41 -6.88 -11.70 -7.70
CA TYR A 41 -6.59 -10.98 -6.46
C TYR A 41 -7.77 -10.11 -5.96
N MET A 42 -8.61 -9.62 -6.87
CA MET A 42 -9.85 -8.87 -6.60
C MET A 42 -11.07 -9.76 -6.26
N GLY A 43 -10.99 -11.09 -6.44
CA GLY A 43 -12.12 -12.02 -6.27
C GLY A 43 -12.96 -12.20 -7.54
N ILE A 44 -12.35 -12.04 -8.72
CA ILE A 44 -13.00 -12.14 -10.04
C ILE A 44 -12.41 -13.30 -10.83
N HIS A 45 -13.15 -14.41 -10.85
CA HIS A 45 -12.63 -15.73 -11.21
C HIS A 45 -12.75 -16.12 -12.70
N ASP A 46 -13.40 -15.28 -13.52
CA ASP A 46 -13.53 -15.41 -14.99
C ASP A 46 -12.19 -15.61 -15.75
N TYR A 47 -11.08 -15.25 -15.11
CA TYR A 47 -9.75 -15.19 -15.70
C TYR A 47 -8.70 -16.02 -14.94
N ASP A 48 -9.12 -16.88 -14.00
CA ASP A 48 -8.21 -17.67 -13.15
C ASP A 48 -7.26 -18.60 -13.93
N SER A 49 -7.67 -19.09 -15.10
CA SER A 49 -6.83 -19.93 -15.98
C SER A 49 -5.88 -19.14 -16.90
N LYS A 50 -5.79 -17.82 -16.75
CA LYS A 50 -5.04 -16.93 -17.68
C LYS A 50 -3.96 -16.15 -16.96
N LEU A 51 -2.91 -15.79 -17.70
CA LEU A 51 -1.88 -14.83 -17.31
C LEU A 51 -1.97 -13.56 -18.17
N THR A 52 -1.36 -12.47 -17.73
CA THR A 52 -1.23 -11.23 -18.49
C THR A 52 -0.44 -11.45 -19.79
N ASN A 53 -0.86 -10.80 -20.88
CA ASN A 53 -0.18 -10.90 -22.17
C ASN A 53 0.80 -9.73 -22.36
N TYR A 54 2.10 -10.04 -22.36
CA TYR A 54 3.22 -9.12 -22.57
C TYR A 54 3.82 -9.21 -23.98
N ALA A 55 3.09 -9.72 -24.98
CA ALA A 55 3.48 -9.49 -26.37
C ALA A 55 3.57 -7.97 -26.65
N PRO A 56 4.59 -7.45 -27.37
CA PRO A 56 4.73 -6.02 -27.61
C PRO A 56 3.46 -5.35 -28.16
N ARG A 57 2.81 -5.97 -29.15
CA ARG A 57 1.53 -5.46 -29.69
C ARG A 57 0.39 -5.46 -28.66
N ALA A 58 0.40 -6.34 -27.66
CA ALA A 58 -0.57 -6.32 -26.56
C ALA A 58 -0.32 -5.16 -25.58
N ILE A 59 0.93 -4.75 -25.37
CA ILE A 59 1.27 -3.54 -24.61
C ILE A 59 0.85 -2.29 -25.41
N GLU A 60 1.18 -2.22 -26.71
CA GLU A 60 0.71 -1.14 -27.59
C GLU A 60 -0.81 -0.98 -27.55
N MET A 61 -1.57 -2.06 -27.75
CA MET A 61 -3.04 -2.03 -27.67
C MET A 61 -3.56 -1.65 -26.28
N ARG A 62 -2.87 -2.02 -25.20
CA ARG A 62 -3.21 -1.55 -23.84
C ARG A 62 -3.01 -0.03 -23.72
N ARG A 63 -1.89 0.51 -24.20
CA ARG A 63 -1.58 1.95 -24.17
C ARG A 63 -2.53 2.78 -25.06
N GLU A 64 -2.82 2.30 -26.27
CA GLU A 64 -3.87 2.84 -27.16
C GLU A 64 -5.22 2.92 -26.43
N LYS A 65 -5.59 1.86 -25.70
CA LYS A 65 -6.87 1.75 -25.00
C LYS A 65 -6.97 2.58 -23.72
N ILE A 66 -5.87 2.71 -22.96
CA ILE A 66 -5.76 3.63 -21.82
C ILE A 66 -6.05 5.08 -22.27
N LYS A 67 -5.50 5.48 -23.43
CA LYS A 67 -5.80 6.79 -24.03
C LYS A 67 -7.27 6.94 -24.43
N GLU A 68 -7.89 5.92 -25.06
CA GLU A 68 -9.32 5.93 -25.38
C GLU A 68 -10.17 6.15 -24.12
N PHE A 69 -9.87 5.44 -23.01
CA PHE A 69 -10.58 5.60 -21.75
C PHE A 69 -10.36 6.98 -21.13
N HIS A 70 -9.13 7.50 -21.10
CA HIS A 70 -8.84 8.86 -20.63
C HIS A 70 -9.68 9.90 -21.38
N ASP A 71 -9.65 9.87 -22.71
CA ASP A 71 -10.37 10.83 -23.55
C ASP A 71 -11.89 10.67 -23.39
N SER A 72 -12.37 9.43 -23.20
CA SER A 72 -13.79 9.13 -22.96
C SER A 72 -14.28 9.67 -21.60
N PHE A 73 -13.56 9.42 -20.50
CA PHE A 73 -13.93 9.96 -19.18
C PHE A 73 -13.88 11.48 -19.17
N LYS A 74 -12.87 12.07 -19.83
CA LYS A 74 -12.71 13.51 -19.97
C LYS A 74 -13.86 14.17 -20.74
N ALA A 75 -14.41 13.50 -21.76
CA ALA A 75 -15.52 14.01 -22.57
C ALA A 75 -16.87 14.10 -21.82
N ILE A 76 -17.06 13.36 -20.73
CA ILE A 76 -18.32 13.36 -19.97
C ILE A 76 -18.54 14.73 -19.27
N PRO A 77 -19.72 15.38 -19.42
CA PRO A 77 -19.98 16.67 -18.78
C PRO A 77 -20.10 16.58 -17.24
N VAL A 78 -19.18 17.22 -16.52
CA VAL A 78 -19.13 17.24 -15.03
C VAL A 78 -20.45 17.70 -14.39
N ARG A 79 -21.15 18.65 -15.03
CA ARG A 79 -22.44 19.20 -14.56
C ARG A 79 -23.59 18.20 -14.53
N GLU A 80 -23.47 17.10 -15.26
CA GLU A 80 -24.53 16.09 -15.43
C GLU A 80 -24.38 14.90 -14.46
N LEU A 81 -23.30 14.86 -13.67
CA LEU A 81 -22.99 13.76 -12.75
C LEU A 81 -23.48 14.01 -11.32
N ASP A 82 -23.64 12.94 -10.54
CA ASP A 82 -23.79 12.99 -9.08
C ASP A 82 -22.48 13.46 -8.37
N ALA A 83 -22.44 13.52 -7.04
CA ALA A 83 -21.25 14.00 -6.31
C ALA A 83 -20.07 13.03 -6.41
N ASP A 84 -20.32 11.74 -6.20
CA ASP A 84 -19.31 10.67 -6.24
C ASP A 84 -18.78 10.45 -7.67
N SER A 85 -19.66 10.47 -8.68
CA SER A 85 -19.29 10.32 -10.09
C SER A 85 -18.48 11.52 -10.62
N LYS A 86 -18.66 12.74 -10.08
CA LYS A 86 -17.74 13.87 -10.39
C LYS A 86 -16.32 13.56 -9.92
N ILE A 87 -16.18 13.05 -8.71
CA ILE A 87 -14.89 12.73 -8.07
C ILE A 87 -14.23 11.57 -8.81
N GLU A 88 -14.95 10.46 -9.00
CA GLU A 88 -14.46 9.28 -9.69
C GLU A 88 -14.10 9.58 -11.16
N ARG A 89 -14.87 10.41 -11.88
CA ARG A 89 -14.49 10.89 -13.22
C ARG A 89 -13.19 11.68 -13.19
N GLN A 90 -13.01 12.61 -12.24
CA GLN A 90 -11.79 13.41 -12.17
C GLN A 90 -10.57 12.54 -11.86
N LEU A 91 -10.69 11.65 -10.88
CA LEU A 91 -9.65 10.70 -10.52
C LEU A 91 -9.33 9.75 -11.68
N MET A 92 -10.32 9.20 -12.40
CA MET A 92 -10.05 8.38 -13.61
C MET A 92 -9.28 9.15 -14.70
N VAL A 93 -9.60 10.43 -14.92
CA VAL A 93 -8.86 11.26 -15.88
C VAL A 93 -7.41 11.46 -15.41
N ASP A 94 -7.19 11.72 -14.13
CA ASP A 94 -5.85 11.90 -13.58
C ASP A 94 -5.04 10.58 -13.53
N THR A 95 -5.60 9.48 -13.03
CA THR A 95 -4.95 8.15 -12.99
C THR A 95 -4.55 7.67 -14.39
N LEU A 96 -5.43 7.75 -15.39
CA LEU A 96 -5.10 7.33 -16.75
C LEU A 96 -4.09 8.29 -17.43
N TYR A 97 -4.13 9.58 -17.09
CA TYR A 97 -3.10 10.53 -17.52
C TYR A 97 -1.74 10.21 -16.92
N ILE A 98 -1.68 9.91 -15.61
CA ILE A 98 -0.43 9.53 -14.92
C ILE A 98 0.11 8.20 -15.45
N GLN A 99 -0.73 7.20 -15.74
CA GLN A 99 -0.28 5.95 -16.35
C GLN A 99 0.45 6.24 -17.68
N MET A 100 -0.11 7.08 -18.56
CA MET A 100 0.56 7.46 -19.81
C MET A 100 1.90 8.20 -19.60
N GLN A 101 2.10 8.87 -18.45
CA GLN A 101 3.39 9.50 -18.10
C GLN A 101 4.36 8.52 -17.41
N LYS A 102 3.88 7.56 -16.62
CA LYS A 102 4.68 6.44 -16.10
C LYS A 102 5.20 5.58 -17.26
N ASP A 103 4.33 5.18 -18.20
CA ASP A 103 4.67 4.44 -19.42
C ASP A 103 5.74 5.13 -20.29
N LYS A 104 5.70 6.47 -20.35
CA LYS A 104 6.58 7.28 -21.22
C LYS A 104 7.92 7.64 -20.57
N ASN A 105 7.92 7.98 -19.28
CA ASN A 105 9.09 8.60 -18.63
C ASN A 105 9.76 7.68 -17.58
N TRP A 106 9.01 6.72 -17.00
CA TRP A 106 9.56 5.67 -16.14
C TRP A 106 9.79 4.36 -16.90
N ALA A 107 8.83 3.98 -17.77
CA ALA A 107 8.89 2.85 -18.70
C ALA A 107 9.15 1.48 -18.03
N ARG A 108 8.56 1.22 -16.85
CA ARG A 108 8.87 0.06 -15.97
C ARG A 108 9.00 -1.28 -16.70
N GLU A 109 8.20 -1.55 -17.74
CA GLU A 109 8.29 -2.79 -18.52
C GLU A 109 9.64 -3.03 -19.22
N ASP A 110 10.41 -1.98 -19.58
CA ASP A 110 11.74 -2.10 -20.19
C ASP A 110 12.90 -2.21 -19.17
N ARG A 111 12.59 -1.92 -17.91
CA ARG A 111 13.51 -1.59 -16.81
C ARG A 111 13.47 -2.57 -15.64
N ASP A 112 12.40 -3.34 -15.51
CA ASP A 112 12.11 -4.20 -14.36
C ASP A 112 11.80 -5.64 -14.77
N PRO A 113 12.79 -6.56 -14.73
CA PRO A 113 12.52 -7.99 -14.91
C PRO A 113 11.71 -8.62 -13.76
N GLY A 114 11.70 -8.01 -12.56
CA GLY A 114 10.93 -8.51 -11.41
C GLY A 114 9.43 -8.50 -11.66
N LEU A 115 8.91 -7.47 -12.34
CA LEU A 115 7.51 -7.31 -12.75
C LEU A 115 6.89 -8.59 -13.36
N TYR A 116 7.66 -9.32 -14.15
CA TYR A 116 7.20 -10.51 -14.87
C TYR A 116 7.26 -11.78 -14.01
N LEU A 117 8.26 -11.86 -13.13
CA LEU A 117 8.37 -12.92 -12.13
C LEU A 117 7.26 -12.81 -11.08
N ASP A 118 6.95 -11.57 -10.65
CA ASP A 118 5.85 -11.27 -9.74
C ASP A 118 4.49 -11.73 -10.32
N ASP A 119 4.18 -11.40 -11.58
CA ASP A 119 2.93 -11.84 -12.22
C ASP A 119 2.88 -13.37 -12.36
N ALA A 120 3.98 -14.02 -12.74
CA ALA A 120 4.07 -15.49 -12.81
C ALA A 120 3.81 -16.18 -11.46
N VAL A 121 4.38 -15.66 -10.36
CA VAL A 121 4.27 -16.26 -9.02
C VAL A 121 2.97 -15.84 -8.33
N TYR A 122 2.70 -14.55 -8.19
CA TYR A 122 1.58 -14.07 -7.37
C TYR A 122 0.21 -14.31 -8.01
N SER A 123 0.09 -14.42 -9.34
CA SER A 123 -1.16 -14.87 -9.97
C SER A 123 -1.48 -16.33 -9.66
N CYS A 124 -0.47 -17.20 -9.55
CA CYS A 124 -0.64 -18.57 -9.07
C CYS A 124 -0.92 -18.60 -7.56
N TYR A 125 -0.24 -17.77 -6.77
CA TYR A 125 -0.46 -17.67 -5.33
C TYR A 125 -1.88 -17.21 -4.98
N ALA A 126 -2.45 -16.26 -5.72
CA ALA A 126 -3.81 -15.77 -5.51
C ALA A 126 -4.85 -16.91 -5.51
N ILE A 127 -4.67 -17.94 -6.34
CA ILE A 127 -5.54 -19.13 -6.38
C ILE A 127 -5.49 -19.95 -5.08
N THR A 128 -4.42 -19.84 -4.30
CA THR A 128 -4.30 -20.55 -3.01
C THR A 128 -5.03 -19.87 -1.84
N VAL A 129 -5.37 -18.58 -1.97
CA VAL A 129 -5.90 -17.74 -0.88
C VAL A 129 -7.25 -17.06 -1.15
N ARG A 130 -7.77 -17.15 -2.39
CA ARG A 130 -9.06 -16.58 -2.83
C ARG A 130 -10.12 -17.67 -3.05
N ASP A 131 -11.38 -17.27 -3.20
CA ASP A 131 -12.54 -18.16 -3.35
C ASP A 131 -12.66 -18.82 -4.75
N CYS A 132 -11.57 -19.34 -5.30
CA CYS A 132 -11.43 -19.80 -6.70
C CYS A 132 -12.19 -21.08 -7.10
N GLY A 133 -13.26 -21.45 -6.39
CA GLY A 133 -13.99 -22.70 -6.55
C GLY A 133 -13.52 -23.80 -5.58
N ASP A 134 -13.81 -25.07 -5.91
CA ASP A 134 -13.30 -26.19 -5.13
C ASP A 134 -11.81 -26.49 -5.42
N ALA A 135 -11.23 -27.44 -4.70
CA ALA A 135 -9.82 -27.78 -4.83
C ALA A 135 -9.48 -28.41 -6.19
N GLU A 136 -10.41 -29.10 -6.84
CA GLU A 136 -10.22 -29.69 -8.16
C GLU A 136 -10.29 -28.62 -9.26
N GLU A 137 -11.28 -27.73 -9.23
CA GLU A 137 -11.42 -26.62 -10.19
C GLU A 137 -10.25 -25.63 -10.10
N ALA A 138 -9.90 -25.21 -8.88
CA ALA A 138 -8.77 -24.31 -8.63
C ALA A 138 -7.41 -24.94 -9.04
N ALA A 139 -7.25 -26.26 -8.91
CA ALA A 139 -6.07 -26.97 -9.40
C ALA A 139 -5.94 -26.94 -10.94
N GLN A 140 -7.06 -27.09 -11.67
CA GLN A 140 -7.07 -27.00 -13.12
C GLN A 140 -6.72 -25.57 -13.59
N LYS A 141 -7.35 -24.55 -12.98
CA LYS A 141 -7.03 -23.13 -13.22
C LYS A 141 -5.55 -22.82 -12.98
N MET A 142 -4.98 -23.30 -11.87
CA MET A 142 -3.57 -23.13 -11.55
C MET A 142 -2.64 -23.87 -12.53
N THR A 143 -3.03 -25.06 -13.00
CA THR A 143 -2.26 -25.82 -14.01
C THR A 143 -2.12 -25.03 -15.31
N GLU A 144 -3.20 -24.40 -15.79
CA GLU A 144 -3.17 -23.52 -16.97
C GLU A 144 -2.26 -22.29 -16.78
N ARG A 145 -2.28 -21.66 -15.59
CA ARG A 145 -1.32 -20.58 -15.27
C ARG A 145 0.12 -21.07 -15.29
N LEU A 146 0.43 -22.19 -14.63
CA LEU A 146 1.78 -22.77 -14.57
C LEU A 146 2.31 -23.10 -15.98
N LEU A 147 1.50 -23.72 -16.84
CA LEU A 147 1.83 -23.97 -18.25
C LEU A 147 2.01 -22.68 -19.08
N GLY A 148 1.40 -21.57 -18.65
CA GLY A 148 1.56 -20.25 -19.27
C GLY A 148 2.85 -19.52 -18.91
N ILE A 149 3.51 -19.85 -17.79
CA ILE A 149 4.70 -19.13 -17.28
C ILE A 149 5.86 -19.08 -18.30
N PRO A 150 6.26 -20.17 -18.98
CA PRO A 150 7.33 -20.13 -19.98
C PRO A 150 7.05 -19.13 -21.13
N LYS A 151 5.77 -18.99 -21.51
CA LYS A 151 5.34 -18.03 -22.54
C LYS A 151 5.39 -16.59 -22.03
N LEU A 152 5.03 -16.34 -20.77
CA LEU A 152 5.12 -15.02 -20.14
C LEU A 152 6.58 -14.57 -20.05
N LEU A 153 7.46 -15.42 -19.52
CA LEU A 153 8.89 -15.09 -19.36
C LEU A 153 9.58 -14.98 -20.73
N GLY A 154 9.21 -15.81 -21.71
CA GLY A 154 9.63 -15.69 -23.11
C GLY A 154 9.05 -14.49 -23.89
N GLN A 155 8.12 -13.73 -23.28
CA GLN A 155 7.74 -12.37 -23.71
C GLN A 155 8.57 -11.32 -22.96
N ALA A 156 8.79 -11.48 -21.66
CA ALA A 156 9.61 -10.59 -20.84
C ALA A 156 11.05 -10.43 -21.36
N LYS A 157 11.69 -11.54 -21.78
CA LYS A 157 13.02 -11.55 -22.45
C LYS A 157 13.09 -10.74 -23.77
N LYS A 158 11.98 -10.18 -24.25
CA LYS A 158 11.88 -9.35 -25.48
C LYS A 158 11.47 -7.90 -25.22
N LEU A 159 11.22 -7.53 -23.96
CA LEU A 159 10.79 -6.19 -23.54
C LEU A 159 11.86 -5.51 -22.69
N VAL A 160 12.34 -6.22 -21.67
CA VAL A 160 13.41 -5.73 -20.81
C VAL A 160 14.66 -5.51 -21.67
N SER A 161 15.12 -4.27 -21.69
CA SER A 161 16.15 -3.78 -22.61
C SER A 161 16.97 -2.63 -22.03
N ARG A 162 16.52 -2.04 -20.93
CA ARG A 162 17.23 -1.03 -20.13
C ARG A 162 17.14 -1.33 -18.63
N PRO A 163 17.44 -2.57 -18.17
CA PRO A 163 17.25 -2.97 -16.78
C PRO A 163 17.95 -2.03 -15.79
N THR A 164 17.32 -1.77 -14.65
CA THR A 164 18.03 -1.16 -13.51
C THR A 164 18.70 -2.25 -12.67
N ARG A 165 19.88 -1.95 -12.13
CA ARG A 165 20.66 -2.88 -11.31
C ARG A 165 19.86 -3.35 -10.09
N ILE A 166 19.16 -2.43 -9.44
CA ILE A 166 18.29 -2.73 -8.30
C ILE A 166 17.17 -3.69 -8.70
N ASN A 167 16.54 -3.53 -9.86
CA ASN A 167 15.50 -4.47 -10.30
C ASN A 167 16.07 -5.86 -10.63
N CYS A 168 17.25 -5.94 -11.26
CA CYS A 168 17.93 -7.22 -11.50
C CYS A 168 18.28 -7.94 -10.19
N GLU A 169 18.95 -7.25 -9.26
CA GLU A 169 19.34 -7.81 -7.96
C GLU A 169 18.11 -8.22 -7.12
N THR A 170 17.03 -7.44 -7.17
CA THR A 170 15.77 -7.78 -6.48
C THR A 170 15.09 -8.99 -7.11
N ALA A 171 15.04 -9.08 -8.44
CA ALA A 171 14.45 -10.23 -9.14
C ALA A 171 15.23 -11.53 -8.90
N ILE A 172 16.58 -11.46 -8.85
CA ILE A 172 17.44 -12.59 -8.48
C ILE A 172 17.16 -13.01 -7.02
N MET A 173 17.10 -12.05 -6.09
CA MET A 173 16.79 -12.30 -4.66
C MET A 173 15.41 -12.92 -4.46
N ALA A 174 14.38 -12.42 -5.16
CA ALA A 174 13.02 -12.98 -5.15
C ALA A 174 12.94 -14.35 -5.83
N GLY A 175 13.87 -14.67 -6.75
CA GLY A 175 13.94 -15.92 -7.49
C GLY A 175 14.04 -17.18 -6.61
N GLY A 176 14.84 -17.13 -5.56
CA GLY A 176 14.89 -18.22 -4.56
C GLY A 176 13.53 -18.45 -3.89
N GLY A 177 12.80 -17.37 -3.62
CA GLY A 177 11.41 -17.42 -3.18
C GLY A 177 10.50 -18.08 -4.22
N ALA A 178 10.54 -17.63 -5.47
CA ALA A 178 9.74 -18.18 -6.58
C ALA A 178 9.90 -19.71 -6.74
N ILE A 179 11.13 -20.21 -6.62
CA ILE A 179 11.41 -21.66 -6.67
C ILE A 179 10.75 -22.40 -5.48
N ASN A 180 10.81 -21.83 -4.28
CA ASN A 180 10.13 -22.37 -3.10
C ASN A 180 8.59 -22.27 -3.19
N PHE A 181 8.03 -21.29 -3.90
CA PHE A 181 6.59 -21.25 -4.17
C PHE A 181 6.12 -22.51 -4.93
N PHE A 182 6.85 -22.91 -5.97
CA PHE A 182 6.55 -24.14 -6.72
C PHE A 182 6.74 -25.40 -5.87
N LYS A 183 7.90 -25.53 -5.20
CA LYS A 183 8.26 -26.73 -4.42
C LYS A 183 7.38 -26.95 -3.19
N ASP A 184 7.07 -25.88 -2.46
CA ASP A 184 6.31 -25.96 -1.21
C ASP A 184 4.85 -25.57 -1.39
N THR A 185 4.55 -24.40 -1.93
CA THR A 185 3.19 -23.83 -1.84
C THR A 185 2.23 -24.53 -2.79
N VAL A 186 2.63 -24.75 -4.05
CA VAL A 186 1.84 -25.53 -5.01
C VAL A 186 1.73 -27.00 -4.56
N ALA A 187 2.80 -27.59 -4.02
CA ALA A 187 2.76 -28.96 -3.51
C ALA A 187 1.90 -29.12 -2.23
N LYS A 188 1.87 -28.13 -1.34
CA LYS A 188 0.98 -28.05 -0.17
C LYS A 188 -0.48 -27.92 -0.64
N PHE A 189 -0.75 -27.10 -1.65
CA PHE A 189 -2.08 -26.98 -2.26
C PHE A 189 -2.54 -28.29 -2.92
N ALA A 190 -1.68 -28.96 -3.70
CA ALA A 190 -2.01 -30.19 -4.44
C ALA A 190 -2.43 -31.37 -3.53
N LYS A 191 -2.15 -31.32 -2.22
CA LYS A 191 -2.67 -32.29 -1.22
C LYS A 191 -4.19 -32.17 -0.99
N ARG A 192 -4.82 -31.05 -1.37
CA ARG A 192 -6.28 -30.82 -1.28
C ARG A 192 -7.05 -31.48 -2.43
N VAL A 193 -6.38 -31.81 -3.53
CA VAL A 193 -6.95 -32.37 -4.76
C VAL A 193 -7.11 -33.88 -4.62
N LYS A 194 -8.31 -34.42 -4.82
CA LYS A 194 -8.61 -35.86 -4.68
C LYS A 194 -8.22 -36.67 -5.91
N GLU A 195 -8.36 -36.09 -7.10
CA GLU A 195 -8.08 -36.76 -8.37
C GLU A 195 -6.57 -36.93 -8.64
N ALA A 196 -6.14 -38.15 -9.01
CA ALA A 196 -4.73 -38.45 -9.25
C ALA A 196 -4.18 -37.81 -10.53
N SER A 197 -4.98 -37.77 -11.59
CA SER A 197 -4.72 -37.13 -12.89
C SER A 197 -4.46 -35.63 -12.69
N THR A 198 -5.38 -34.89 -12.06
CA THR A 198 -5.18 -33.46 -11.81
C THR A 198 -3.95 -33.19 -10.92
N ARG A 199 -3.67 -34.00 -9.88
CA ARG A 199 -2.41 -33.89 -9.12
C ARG A 199 -1.15 -34.12 -9.98
N GLN A 200 -1.19 -35.05 -10.93
CA GLN A 200 -0.06 -35.32 -11.81
C GLN A 200 0.13 -34.21 -12.85
N ASN A 201 -0.96 -33.68 -13.42
CA ASN A 201 -0.93 -32.54 -14.33
C ASN A 201 -0.36 -31.29 -13.64
N MET A 202 -0.79 -31.00 -12.40
CA MET A 202 -0.20 -29.95 -11.58
C MET A 202 1.31 -30.13 -11.42
N ARG A 203 1.80 -31.34 -11.09
CA ARG A 203 3.23 -31.62 -10.91
C ARG A 203 4.05 -31.36 -12.18
N VAL A 204 3.57 -31.83 -13.33
CA VAL A 204 4.23 -31.61 -14.62
C VAL A 204 4.28 -30.11 -14.97
N ALA A 205 3.16 -29.41 -14.80
CA ALA A 205 3.10 -27.96 -15.01
C ALA A 205 4.00 -27.17 -14.02
N THR A 206 4.10 -27.64 -12.78
CA THR A 206 4.97 -27.04 -11.75
C THR A 206 6.45 -27.15 -12.13
N GLN A 207 6.90 -28.31 -12.65
CA GLN A 207 8.28 -28.47 -13.13
C GLN A 207 8.55 -27.55 -14.33
N ILE A 208 7.63 -27.50 -15.30
CA ILE A 208 7.73 -26.62 -16.48
C ILE A 208 7.82 -25.13 -16.07
N ALA A 209 7.09 -24.72 -15.04
CA ALA A 209 7.17 -23.38 -14.47
C ALA A 209 8.49 -23.11 -13.74
N GLU A 210 8.97 -24.07 -12.93
CA GLU A 210 10.25 -23.96 -12.22
C GLU A 210 11.43 -23.88 -13.22
N ASP A 211 11.48 -24.74 -14.23
CA ASP A 211 12.51 -24.76 -15.26
C ASP A 211 12.58 -23.42 -16.01
N ALA A 212 11.42 -22.84 -16.35
CA ALA A 212 11.33 -21.55 -17.02
C ALA A 212 11.69 -20.36 -16.11
N VAL A 213 11.40 -20.44 -14.80
CA VAL A 213 11.85 -19.43 -13.83
C VAL A 213 13.37 -19.52 -13.63
N ASN A 214 13.95 -20.72 -13.57
CA ASN A 214 15.40 -20.90 -13.51
C ASN A 214 16.10 -20.33 -14.76
N ASP A 215 15.59 -20.62 -15.98
CA ASP A 215 16.09 -20.02 -17.23
C ASP A 215 15.91 -18.49 -17.28
N TYR A 216 14.87 -17.94 -16.65
CA TYR A 216 14.66 -16.50 -16.56
C TYR A 216 15.62 -15.83 -15.57
N LEU A 217 15.79 -16.41 -14.37
CA LEU A 217 16.71 -15.91 -13.35
C LEU A 217 18.16 -15.94 -13.83
N LYS A 218 18.58 -17.05 -14.42
CA LYS A 218 19.91 -17.19 -15.04
C LYS A 218 20.15 -16.13 -16.12
N TRP A 219 19.14 -15.85 -16.94
CA TRP A 219 19.20 -14.80 -17.96
C TRP A 219 19.24 -13.37 -17.36
N ILE A 220 18.58 -13.13 -16.23
CA ILE A 220 18.74 -11.87 -15.50
C ILE A 220 20.19 -11.71 -15.02
N GLU A 221 20.78 -12.77 -14.47
CA GLU A 221 22.14 -12.75 -13.91
C GLU A 221 23.25 -12.67 -14.98
N GLU A 222 23.18 -13.51 -16.02
CA GLU A 222 24.23 -13.61 -17.04
C GLU A 222 24.11 -12.56 -18.16
N GLU A 223 22.90 -12.11 -18.54
CA GLU A 223 22.70 -11.16 -19.64
C GLU A 223 22.26 -9.76 -19.17
N MET A 224 21.26 -9.65 -18.28
CA MET A 224 20.66 -8.33 -17.96
C MET A 224 21.42 -7.55 -16.89
N LEU A 225 21.92 -8.20 -15.84
CA LEU A 225 22.66 -7.55 -14.76
C LEU A 225 23.97 -6.89 -15.25
N PRO A 226 24.77 -7.48 -16.17
CA PRO A 226 25.92 -6.81 -16.78
C PRO A 226 25.57 -5.62 -17.66
N LEU A 227 24.35 -5.56 -18.21
CA LEU A 227 23.84 -4.45 -19.02
C LEU A 227 23.07 -3.40 -18.18
N SER A 228 22.92 -3.62 -16.88
CA SER A 228 22.04 -2.82 -16.02
C SER A 228 22.63 -1.48 -15.60
N THR A 229 21.74 -0.50 -15.38
CA THR A 229 22.12 0.86 -14.95
C THR A 229 21.73 1.12 -13.50
N ASN A 230 22.42 2.05 -12.84
CA ASN A 230 22.03 2.54 -11.51
C ASN A 230 20.89 3.58 -11.56
N GLU A 231 20.28 3.81 -12.72
CA GLU A 231 19.23 4.80 -12.96
C GLU A 231 17.85 4.28 -12.48
N PHE A 232 17.60 4.22 -11.18
CA PHE A 232 16.28 3.87 -10.62
C PHE A 232 15.33 5.08 -10.51
N ALA A 233 15.86 6.30 -10.36
CA ALA A 233 15.09 7.52 -10.13
C ALA A 233 14.10 7.83 -11.28
N ILE A 234 12.92 8.35 -10.91
CA ILE A 234 11.87 8.74 -11.89
C ILE A 234 11.95 10.20 -12.36
N GLY A 235 12.75 11.04 -11.70
CA GLY A 235 12.89 12.47 -11.98
C GLY A 235 11.83 13.33 -11.28
N GLU A 236 12.24 14.55 -10.93
CA GLU A 236 11.44 15.52 -10.17
C GLU A 236 10.10 15.86 -10.85
N ASP A 237 10.10 16.03 -12.19
CA ASP A 237 8.90 16.30 -12.98
C ASP A 237 7.82 15.21 -12.81
N LEU A 238 8.19 13.94 -12.90
CA LEU A 238 7.22 12.84 -12.77
C LEU A 238 6.81 12.64 -11.30
N PHE A 239 7.75 12.79 -10.37
CA PHE A 239 7.47 12.73 -8.93
C PHE A 239 6.43 13.77 -8.51
N ASN A 240 6.68 15.05 -8.82
CA ASN A 240 5.75 16.15 -8.51
C ASN A 240 4.42 16.05 -9.25
N LEU A 241 4.41 15.49 -10.45
CA LEU A 241 3.18 15.21 -11.19
C LEU A 241 2.33 14.11 -10.51
N ILE A 242 2.96 13.09 -9.93
CA ILE A 242 2.28 12.05 -9.13
C ILE A 242 1.73 12.65 -7.83
N LEU A 243 2.52 13.42 -7.08
CA LEU A 243 2.04 14.13 -5.87
C LEU A 243 0.77 14.94 -6.16
N LYS A 244 0.79 15.72 -7.24
CA LYS A 244 -0.26 16.68 -7.60
C LYS A 244 -1.54 16.06 -8.16
N ARG A 245 -1.50 14.86 -8.75
CA ARG A 245 -2.65 14.26 -9.46
C ARG A 245 -3.09 12.89 -8.94
N GLU A 246 -2.15 12.02 -8.57
CA GLU A 246 -2.45 10.67 -8.07
C GLU A 246 -2.74 10.70 -6.56
N HIS A 247 -1.99 11.51 -5.82
CA HIS A 247 -2.23 11.76 -4.39
C HIS A 247 -3.01 13.05 -4.12
N GLN A 248 -3.14 13.93 -5.13
CA GLN A 248 -3.84 15.23 -5.05
C GLN A 248 -3.38 16.10 -3.87
N LEU A 249 -2.08 16.10 -3.61
CA LEU A 249 -1.44 16.98 -2.65
C LEU A 249 -1.30 18.39 -3.25
N GLU A 250 -1.45 19.42 -2.41
CA GLU A 250 -1.12 20.80 -2.80
C GLU A 250 0.40 21.08 -2.75
N MET A 251 1.18 20.20 -2.10
CA MET A 251 2.62 20.38 -1.88
C MET A 251 3.49 19.76 -2.99
N ASP A 252 4.62 20.39 -3.28
CA ASP A 252 5.68 19.82 -4.14
C ASP A 252 6.75 19.05 -3.35
N SER A 253 7.78 18.57 -4.06
CA SER A 253 8.91 17.80 -3.50
C SER A 253 9.75 18.55 -2.46
N GLU A 254 9.91 19.87 -2.58
CA GLU A 254 10.70 20.65 -1.62
C GLU A 254 9.87 20.95 -0.37
N GLU A 255 8.59 21.29 -0.53
CA GLU A 255 7.65 21.41 0.59
C GLU A 255 7.47 20.08 1.34
N LEU A 256 7.52 18.95 0.62
CA LEU A 256 7.51 17.59 1.16
C LEU A 256 8.82 17.24 1.89
N LEU A 257 9.99 17.64 1.36
CA LEU A 257 11.26 17.55 2.10
C LEU A 257 11.16 18.31 3.41
N ASP A 258 10.60 19.52 3.39
CA ASP A 258 10.49 20.36 4.57
C ASP A 258 9.48 19.80 5.60
N LEU A 259 8.39 19.15 5.15
CA LEU A 259 7.52 18.33 6.01
C LEU A 259 8.29 17.19 6.66
N GLY A 260 9.05 16.41 5.88
CA GLY A 260 9.89 15.33 6.41
C GLY A 260 10.91 15.83 7.44
N ARG A 261 11.55 16.99 7.18
CA ARG A 261 12.46 17.66 8.12
C ARG A 261 11.77 18.17 9.38
N ARG A 262 10.49 18.60 9.31
CA ARG A 262 9.70 18.99 10.50
C ARG A 262 9.37 17.76 11.35
N GLU A 263 8.74 16.74 10.78
CA GLU A 263 8.31 15.57 11.54
C GLU A 263 9.48 14.72 12.05
N TYR A 264 10.63 14.73 11.37
CA TYR A 264 11.88 14.15 11.91
C TYR A 264 12.30 14.83 13.23
N ARG A 265 12.43 16.17 13.23
CA ARG A 265 12.85 16.93 14.42
C ARG A 265 11.83 16.78 15.57
N ARG A 266 10.54 16.83 15.24
CA ARG A 266 9.45 16.62 16.19
C ARG A 266 9.52 15.23 16.82
N THR A 267 9.65 14.18 16.02
CA THR A 267 9.64 12.80 16.52
C THR A 267 10.89 12.47 17.34
N ILE A 268 12.06 13.02 16.99
CA ILE A 268 13.26 12.97 17.87
C ILE A 268 12.98 13.61 19.23
N LYS A 269 12.38 14.82 19.27
CA LYS A 269 12.04 15.47 20.54
C LYS A 269 11.04 14.63 21.36
N GLU A 270 10.01 14.08 20.73
CA GLU A 270 9.03 13.21 21.40
C GLU A 270 9.67 11.90 21.92
N LEU A 271 10.63 11.32 21.18
CA LEU A 271 11.43 10.17 21.63
C LEU A 271 12.22 10.50 22.89
N GLU A 272 12.98 11.59 22.87
CA GLU A 272 13.79 12.00 24.01
C GLU A 272 12.95 12.35 25.25
N ASP A 273 11.84 13.09 25.07
CA ASP A 273 10.92 13.43 26.16
C ASP A 273 10.22 12.20 26.74
N THR A 274 9.97 11.18 25.92
CA THR A 274 9.42 9.89 26.38
C THR A 274 10.50 9.07 27.09
N ALA A 275 11.73 9.04 26.56
CA ALA A 275 12.86 8.31 27.12
C ALA A 275 13.23 8.82 28.52
N ARG A 276 13.31 10.15 28.70
CA ARG A 276 13.54 10.82 30.00
C ARG A 276 12.48 10.48 31.06
N ARG A 277 11.30 9.99 30.66
CA ARG A 277 10.22 9.52 31.55
C ARG A 277 10.25 8.01 31.83
N VAL A 278 11.08 7.25 31.11
CA VAL A 278 11.33 5.81 31.29
C VAL A 278 12.64 5.57 32.04
N SER A 279 13.67 6.38 31.78
CA SER A 279 14.94 6.37 32.51
C SER A 279 15.55 7.77 32.55
N SER A 280 16.17 8.13 33.67
CA SER A 280 17.00 9.33 33.82
C SER A 280 18.46 9.12 33.40
N GLU A 281 18.87 7.89 33.12
CA GLU A 281 20.27 7.49 32.89
C GLU A 281 20.54 7.15 31.41
N LEU A 282 19.54 6.59 30.72
CA LEU A 282 19.70 6.00 29.39
C LEU A 282 19.19 6.91 28.28
N SER A 283 19.91 6.94 27.16
CA SER A 283 19.42 7.51 25.90
C SER A 283 18.20 6.76 25.36
N TRP A 284 17.47 7.40 24.44
CA TRP A 284 16.37 6.72 23.75
C TRP A 284 16.88 5.55 22.89
N GLU A 285 18.09 5.66 22.31
CA GLU A 285 18.73 4.54 21.61
C GLU A 285 18.99 3.34 22.53
N GLU A 286 19.65 3.55 23.68
CA GLU A 286 19.93 2.46 24.64
C GLU A 286 18.66 1.82 25.19
N LEU A 287 17.59 2.60 25.36
CA LEU A 287 16.28 2.07 25.73
C LEU A 287 15.70 1.21 24.60
N ILE A 288 15.70 1.68 23.35
CA ILE A 288 15.21 0.91 22.20
C ILE A 288 15.99 -0.41 22.04
N ASP A 289 17.32 -0.37 22.13
CA ASP A 289 18.13 -1.58 21.97
C ASP A 289 17.95 -2.58 23.14
N ARG A 290 17.69 -2.10 24.36
CA ARG A 290 17.27 -2.96 25.50
C ARG A 290 15.84 -3.50 25.37
N LEU A 291 14.95 -2.80 24.67
CA LEU A 291 13.59 -3.28 24.38
C LEU A 291 13.57 -4.32 23.25
N LYS A 292 14.47 -4.22 22.26
CA LYS A 292 14.66 -5.24 21.23
C LYS A 292 15.01 -6.62 21.80
N LEU A 293 15.72 -6.69 22.94
CA LEU A 293 16.01 -7.94 23.67
C LEU A 293 14.79 -8.64 24.27
N GLN A 294 13.61 -8.00 24.27
CA GLN A 294 12.38 -8.55 24.84
C GLN A 294 11.44 -8.92 23.70
N HIS A 295 11.51 -10.15 23.20
CA HIS A 295 10.63 -10.71 22.15
C HIS A 295 10.07 -12.07 22.57
N PRO A 296 8.93 -12.54 22.03
CA PRO A 296 8.51 -13.93 22.17
C PRO A 296 9.53 -14.89 21.53
N THR A 297 9.46 -16.18 21.86
CA THR A 297 10.22 -17.19 21.09
C THR A 297 9.63 -17.35 19.70
N ASN A 298 10.43 -17.84 18.75
CA ASN A 298 10.00 -18.15 17.37
C ASN A 298 8.77 -19.10 17.33
N SER A 299 8.62 -19.97 18.33
CA SER A 299 7.45 -20.85 18.51
C SER A 299 6.18 -20.16 18.99
N GLU A 300 6.29 -19.05 19.72
CA GLU A 300 5.17 -18.29 20.28
C GLU A 300 4.76 -17.11 19.38
N LEU A 301 5.69 -16.64 18.55
CA LEU A 301 5.61 -15.41 17.75
C LEU A 301 4.25 -15.19 17.07
N VAL A 302 3.78 -16.13 16.24
CA VAL A 302 2.52 -16.00 15.49
C VAL A 302 1.30 -15.92 16.42
N GLN A 303 1.32 -16.67 17.53
CA GLN A 303 0.26 -16.63 18.54
C GLN A 303 0.26 -15.30 19.31
N TYR A 304 1.44 -14.75 19.62
CA TYR A 304 1.58 -13.46 20.29
C TYR A 304 0.94 -12.32 19.47
N TYR A 305 1.26 -12.25 18.16
CA TYR A 305 0.59 -11.34 17.23
C TYR A 305 -0.93 -11.55 17.19
N ALA A 306 -1.39 -12.81 17.17
CA ALA A 306 -2.81 -13.13 17.15
C ALA A 306 -3.55 -12.67 18.41
N ASP A 307 -2.93 -12.72 19.58
CA ASP A 307 -3.56 -12.30 20.84
C ASP A 307 -3.51 -10.79 21.06
N GLU A 308 -2.45 -10.09 20.64
CA GLU A 308 -2.43 -8.63 20.60
C GLU A 308 -3.47 -8.05 19.62
N MET A 309 -3.63 -8.67 18.45
CA MET A 309 -4.70 -8.34 17.51
C MET A 309 -6.11 -8.49 18.14
N LYS A 310 -6.36 -9.58 18.89
CA LYS A 310 -7.63 -9.79 19.61
C LYS A 310 -7.81 -8.76 20.73
N ARG A 311 -6.73 -8.35 21.40
CA ARG A 311 -6.72 -7.30 22.43
C ARG A 311 -7.11 -5.95 21.80
N ALA A 312 -6.53 -5.59 20.67
CA ALA A 312 -6.84 -4.38 19.91
C ALA A 312 -8.30 -4.35 19.43
N LYS A 313 -8.77 -5.43 18.79
CA LYS A 313 -10.18 -5.56 18.33
C LYS A 313 -11.18 -5.33 19.46
N ARG A 314 -10.95 -5.96 20.62
CA ARG A 314 -11.81 -5.81 21.80
C ARG A 314 -11.81 -4.36 22.31
N PHE A 315 -10.64 -3.74 22.44
CA PHE A 315 -10.52 -2.35 22.90
C PHE A 315 -11.23 -1.34 21.98
N VAL A 316 -11.16 -1.53 20.67
CA VAL A 316 -11.88 -0.72 19.66
C VAL A 316 -13.40 -0.80 19.85
N ILE A 317 -13.94 -1.99 20.16
CA ILE A 317 -15.36 -2.21 20.42
C ILE A 317 -15.78 -1.58 21.76
N GLU A 318 -15.04 -1.87 22.84
CA GLU A 318 -15.35 -1.43 24.20
C GLU A 318 -15.34 0.10 24.33
N ASN A 319 -14.33 0.75 23.77
CA ASN A 319 -14.22 2.22 23.74
C ASN A 319 -15.00 2.85 22.56
N ARG A 320 -15.68 2.03 21.75
CA ARG A 320 -16.53 2.45 20.64
C ARG A 320 -15.80 3.38 19.65
N LEU A 321 -14.58 3.04 19.25
CA LEU A 321 -13.70 3.96 18.51
C LEU A 321 -14.06 4.08 17.03
N VAL A 322 -14.52 3.00 16.41
CA VAL A 322 -14.92 2.92 14.98
C VAL A 322 -15.80 1.67 14.83
N ASP A 323 -16.75 1.68 13.90
CA ASP A 323 -17.60 0.50 13.66
C ASP A 323 -16.87 -0.60 12.88
N ILE A 324 -17.06 -1.83 13.32
CA ILE A 324 -16.51 -3.04 12.72
C ILE A 324 -17.61 -3.71 11.88
N PRO A 325 -17.38 -4.01 10.59
CA PRO A 325 -18.34 -4.73 9.74
C PRO A 325 -18.82 -6.06 10.34
N GLU A 326 -20.04 -6.48 10.03
CA GLU A 326 -20.47 -7.83 10.38
C GLU A 326 -19.82 -8.86 9.43
N GLY A 327 -19.34 -9.98 9.98
CA GLY A 327 -18.77 -11.09 9.20
C GLY A 327 -17.33 -10.91 8.71
N GLU A 328 -16.64 -9.83 9.08
CA GLU A 328 -15.20 -9.71 8.81
C GLU A 328 -14.36 -10.74 9.58
N LYS A 329 -13.26 -11.16 8.97
CA LYS A 329 -12.30 -12.09 9.56
C LYS A 329 -10.87 -11.71 9.19
N ILE A 330 -9.94 -12.09 10.05
CA ILE A 330 -8.51 -12.01 9.80
C ILE A 330 -7.83 -13.20 10.46
N ASP A 331 -7.06 -13.96 9.67
CA ASP A 331 -6.25 -15.07 10.17
C ASP A 331 -4.79 -14.60 10.32
N VAL A 332 -4.21 -14.79 11.51
CA VAL A 332 -2.77 -14.56 11.73
C VAL A 332 -2.03 -15.87 11.51
N VAL A 333 -1.10 -15.88 10.56
CA VAL A 333 -0.42 -17.09 10.08
C VAL A 333 1.07 -16.84 9.82
N PRO A 334 1.92 -17.90 9.78
CA PRO A 334 3.31 -17.75 9.36
C PRO A 334 3.40 -17.22 7.93
N THR A 335 4.32 -16.29 7.67
CA THR A 335 4.67 -15.87 6.30
C THR A 335 5.07 -17.11 5.47
N PRO A 336 4.46 -17.32 4.29
CA PRO A 336 4.80 -18.43 3.40
C PRO A 336 6.30 -18.46 3.07
N ASP A 337 6.86 -19.67 2.92
CA ASP A 337 8.30 -19.89 2.77
C ASP A 337 8.90 -19.12 1.58
N PHE A 338 8.13 -18.91 0.51
CA PHE A 338 8.52 -18.15 -0.68
C PHE A 338 8.62 -16.62 -0.45
N ALA A 339 7.91 -16.08 0.55
CA ALA A 339 7.76 -14.64 0.74
C ALA A 339 8.68 -14.08 1.84
N ARG A 340 9.23 -14.93 2.73
CA ARG A 340 10.15 -14.49 3.81
C ARG A 340 11.37 -13.68 3.33
N PRO A 341 12.02 -13.98 2.17
CA PRO A 341 13.16 -13.18 1.70
C PRO A 341 12.83 -11.71 1.40
N VAL A 342 11.56 -11.38 1.16
CA VAL A 342 11.10 -10.02 0.81
C VAL A 342 10.14 -9.41 1.84
N ILE A 343 9.70 -10.19 2.83
CA ILE A 343 8.87 -9.75 3.96
C ILE A 343 9.58 -10.14 5.27
N PRO A 344 10.48 -9.28 5.79
CA PRO A 344 11.37 -9.64 6.90
C PRO A 344 10.66 -9.70 8.27
N TYR A 345 9.51 -9.03 8.43
CA TYR A 345 8.79 -8.97 9.71
C TYR A 345 7.35 -9.49 9.58
N ALA A 346 6.49 -8.73 8.90
CA ALA A 346 5.06 -8.99 8.81
C ALA A 346 4.48 -8.27 7.60
N ALA A 347 3.30 -8.69 7.15
CA ALA A 347 2.55 -8.01 6.10
C ALA A 347 1.06 -8.36 6.18
N TYR A 348 0.21 -7.41 5.77
CA TYR A 348 -1.23 -7.65 5.62
C TYR A 348 -1.63 -7.94 4.17
N VAL A 349 -2.45 -8.99 3.99
CA VAL A 349 -3.14 -9.30 2.73
C VAL A 349 -4.64 -9.02 2.90
N PRO A 350 -5.22 -8.07 2.16
CA PRO A 350 -6.64 -7.71 2.31
C PRO A 350 -7.60 -8.80 1.82
N PRO A 351 -8.84 -8.84 2.36
CA PRO A 351 -9.94 -9.55 1.71
C PRO A 351 -10.17 -8.99 0.31
N ALA A 352 -10.53 -9.83 -0.65
CA ALA A 352 -10.85 -9.31 -1.96
C ALA A 352 -12.22 -8.61 -1.92
N PRO A 353 -12.40 -7.50 -2.66
CA PRO A 353 -13.68 -6.81 -2.72
C PRO A 353 -14.82 -7.71 -3.22
N TYR A 354 -14.53 -8.70 -4.07
CA TYR A 354 -15.55 -9.57 -4.68
C TYR A 354 -15.51 -11.03 -4.17
N ASP A 355 -14.60 -11.36 -3.24
CA ASP A 355 -14.65 -12.64 -2.48
C ASP A 355 -15.98 -12.76 -1.71
N GLY A 356 -16.47 -13.99 -1.53
CA GLY A 356 -17.71 -14.26 -0.80
C GLY A 356 -17.57 -14.00 0.71
N GLU A 357 -16.38 -14.26 1.24
CA GLU A 357 -16.01 -13.96 2.63
C GLU A 357 -15.01 -12.79 2.72
N GLN A 358 -15.26 -11.84 3.61
CA GLN A 358 -14.33 -10.73 3.86
C GLN A 358 -13.22 -11.13 4.85
N ARG A 359 -12.40 -12.09 4.40
CA ARG A 359 -11.27 -12.67 5.14
C ARG A 359 -9.93 -12.06 4.69
N GLY A 360 -9.32 -11.28 5.57
CA GLY A 360 -7.92 -10.87 5.46
C GLY A 360 -6.95 -11.92 6.01
N ILE A 361 -5.67 -11.75 5.71
CA ILE A 361 -4.59 -12.59 6.25
C ILE A 361 -3.47 -11.69 6.77
N PHE A 362 -3.06 -11.90 8.02
CA PHE A 362 -1.92 -11.23 8.63
C PHE A 362 -0.74 -12.20 8.67
N TRP A 363 0.25 -11.96 7.81
CA TRP A 363 1.48 -12.75 7.81
C TRP A 363 2.44 -12.23 8.88
N VAL A 364 3.00 -13.15 9.63
CA VAL A 364 4.07 -12.91 10.61
C VAL A 364 5.23 -13.82 10.23
N THR A 365 6.40 -13.26 9.94
CA THR A 365 7.55 -14.01 9.45
C THR A 365 8.20 -14.77 10.59
N PRO A 366 8.13 -16.12 10.63
CA PRO A 366 8.92 -16.89 11.56
C PRO A 366 10.39 -16.85 11.12
N VAL A 367 11.28 -17.03 12.08
CA VAL A 367 12.70 -17.18 11.83
C VAL A 367 12.97 -18.61 11.35
N ASP A 368 13.77 -18.76 10.29
CA ASP A 368 14.11 -20.07 9.75
C ASP A 368 15.10 -20.81 10.68
N LYS A 369 14.84 -22.10 10.94
CA LYS A 369 15.52 -22.87 11.99
C LYS A 369 16.97 -23.26 11.66
N ASP A 370 17.37 -23.11 10.41
CA ASP A 370 18.67 -23.54 9.89
C ASP A 370 19.72 -22.40 9.91
N LYS A 371 19.35 -21.24 10.47
CA LYS A 371 20.22 -20.08 10.72
C LYS A 371 21.08 -20.26 11.99
N SER A 372 22.16 -19.51 12.10
CA SER A 372 22.93 -19.43 13.36
C SER A 372 22.10 -18.82 14.50
N ILE A 373 22.50 -19.06 15.75
CA ILE A 373 21.80 -18.52 16.92
C ILE A 373 21.82 -16.98 16.88
N GLU A 374 22.94 -16.41 16.44
CA GLU A 374 23.17 -14.99 16.25
C GLU A 374 22.24 -14.37 15.20
N GLU A 375 22.09 -15.00 14.03
CA GLU A 375 21.15 -14.56 12.99
C GLU A 375 19.69 -14.72 13.44
N MET A 376 19.37 -15.80 14.17
CA MET A 376 18.01 -16.01 14.69
C MET A 376 17.64 -14.93 15.72
N GLU A 377 18.57 -14.60 16.61
CA GLU A 377 18.45 -13.53 17.60
C GLU A 377 18.36 -12.14 16.94
N GLU A 378 19.14 -11.86 15.89
CA GLU A 378 19.03 -10.60 15.13
C GLU A 378 17.63 -10.45 14.49
N GLN A 379 17.05 -11.53 13.95
CA GLN A 379 15.71 -11.48 13.37
C GLN A 379 14.61 -11.37 14.42
N LEU A 380 14.70 -12.08 15.56
CA LEU A 380 13.71 -11.99 16.63
C LEU A 380 13.67 -10.59 17.30
N ARG A 381 14.77 -9.83 17.29
CA ARG A 381 14.80 -8.42 17.71
C ARG A 381 13.94 -7.49 16.86
N GLY A 382 13.62 -7.87 15.62
CA GLY A 382 12.59 -7.21 14.80
C GLY A 382 11.18 -7.36 15.38
N HIS A 383 10.95 -8.38 16.20
CA HIS A 383 9.69 -8.72 16.84
C HIS A 383 9.66 -8.38 18.34
N ALA A 384 10.26 -7.26 18.71
CA ALA A 384 10.22 -6.73 20.08
C ALA A 384 8.77 -6.67 20.60
N THR A 385 8.51 -7.27 21.77
CA THR A 385 7.22 -7.46 22.43
C THR A 385 6.38 -6.18 22.43
N HIS A 386 6.97 -5.08 22.91
CA HIS A 386 6.36 -3.75 22.95
C HIS A 386 6.09 -3.12 21.57
N GLY A 387 6.76 -3.60 20.52
CA GLY A 387 6.58 -3.22 19.12
C GLY A 387 5.51 -4.05 18.41
N ILE A 388 5.34 -5.34 18.75
CA ILE A 388 4.24 -6.17 18.21
C ILE A 388 2.88 -5.54 18.52
N VAL A 389 2.72 -4.93 19.71
CA VAL A 389 1.56 -4.12 20.09
C VAL A 389 1.22 -3.08 19.01
N VAL A 390 2.24 -2.41 18.45
CA VAL A 390 2.10 -1.37 17.43
C VAL A 390 1.79 -1.98 16.06
N THR A 391 2.49 -3.05 15.66
CA THR A 391 2.22 -3.74 14.38
C THR A 391 0.79 -4.30 14.33
N ALA A 392 0.27 -4.84 15.43
CA ALA A 392 -1.10 -5.34 15.51
C ALA A 392 -2.18 -4.24 15.32
N LEU A 393 -1.85 -2.97 15.63
CA LEU A 393 -2.71 -1.83 15.33
C LEU A 393 -2.66 -1.41 13.86
N HIS A 394 -1.45 -1.40 13.29
CA HIS A 394 -1.16 -0.96 11.92
C HIS A 394 -1.85 -1.89 10.91
N GLU A 395 -1.60 -3.19 11.04
CA GLU A 395 -2.01 -4.21 10.06
C GLU A 395 -3.47 -4.65 10.25
N ALA A 396 -3.97 -4.70 11.48
CA ALA A 396 -5.29 -5.26 11.80
C ALA A 396 -6.33 -4.22 12.28
N TYR A 397 -6.41 -3.97 13.59
CA TYR A 397 -7.48 -3.14 14.18
C TYR A 397 -6.90 -1.99 15.00
N PRO A 398 -7.29 -0.72 14.79
CA PRO A 398 -8.25 -0.25 13.78
C PRO A 398 -7.65 0.04 12.39
N GLY A 399 -6.40 -0.35 12.11
CA GLY A 399 -5.66 -0.06 10.86
C GLY A 399 -6.15 -0.76 9.58
N HIS A 400 -5.21 -1.34 8.81
CA HIS A 400 -5.46 -1.74 7.41
C HIS A 400 -6.62 -2.71 7.23
N HIS A 401 -6.71 -3.80 8.02
CA HIS A 401 -7.80 -4.76 7.84
C HIS A 401 -9.18 -4.13 7.99
N LEU A 402 -9.37 -3.30 9.01
CA LEU A 402 -10.66 -2.63 9.22
C LEU A 402 -10.96 -1.63 8.10
N GLN A 403 -9.99 -0.80 7.71
CA GLN A 403 -10.14 0.18 6.64
C GLN A 403 -10.50 -0.47 5.31
N MET A 404 -9.77 -1.52 4.91
CA MET A 404 -9.94 -2.17 3.62
C MET A 404 -11.24 -2.99 3.57
N THR A 405 -11.64 -3.61 4.69
CA THR A 405 -12.93 -4.33 4.77
C THR A 405 -14.13 -3.38 4.74
N LEU A 406 -14.01 -2.17 5.32
CA LEU A 406 -15.01 -1.11 5.15
C LEU A 406 -15.04 -0.59 3.71
N ALA A 407 -13.88 -0.34 3.08
CA ALA A 407 -13.80 0.11 1.69
C ALA A 407 -14.44 -0.91 0.71
N ASN A 408 -14.31 -2.22 0.97
CA ASN A 408 -14.92 -3.29 0.17
C ASN A 408 -16.47 -3.31 0.21
N GLN A 409 -17.12 -2.53 1.10
CA GLN A 409 -18.58 -2.31 1.03
C GLN A 409 -18.99 -1.45 -0.18
N LEU A 410 -18.04 -0.67 -0.72
CA LEU A 410 -18.24 0.20 -1.89
C LEU A 410 -18.08 -0.53 -3.23
N ARG A 411 -17.96 -1.87 -3.24
CA ARG A 411 -17.86 -2.73 -4.44
C ARG A 411 -19.00 -2.60 -5.45
N HIS A 412 -20.10 -1.98 -5.07
CA HIS A 412 -21.19 -1.61 -5.98
C HIS A 412 -20.85 -0.41 -6.88
N ARG A 413 -19.79 0.35 -6.57
CA ARG A 413 -19.16 1.37 -7.43
C ARG A 413 -17.78 0.84 -7.88
N PRO A 414 -17.65 0.17 -9.03
CA PRO A 414 -16.42 -0.55 -9.40
C PRO A 414 -15.16 0.32 -9.45
N LEU A 415 -15.29 1.61 -9.80
CA LEU A 415 -14.16 2.55 -9.78
C LEU A 415 -13.72 2.93 -8.37
N ARG A 416 -14.62 2.94 -7.39
CA ARG A 416 -14.31 3.33 -6.00
C ARG A 416 -13.34 2.37 -5.33
N VAL A 417 -13.41 1.09 -5.71
CA VAL A 417 -12.48 0.04 -5.30
C VAL A 417 -11.10 0.20 -5.94
N LEU A 418 -11.04 0.67 -7.19
CA LEU A 418 -9.78 0.84 -7.93
C LEU A 418 -9.04 2.14 -7.57
N LEU A 419 -9.77 3.23 -7.31
CA LEU A 419 -9.23 4.58 -7.10
C LEU A 419 -8.72 4.81 -5.67
N SER A 420 -7.99 3.84 -5.13
CA SER A 420 -7.33 3.94 -3.82
C SER A 420 -6.00 4.71 -3.93
N THR A 421 -5.54 5.27 -2.81
CA THR A 421 -4.22 5.92 -2.73
C THR A 421 -3.47 5.51 -1.46
N SER A 422 -2.16 5.24 -1.59
CA SER A 422 -1.28 4.85 -0.47
C SER A 422 -1.32 5.87 0.68
N VAL A 423 -1.40 7.16 0.35
CA VAL A 423 -1.45 8.25 1.34
C VAL A 423 -2.56 8.04 2.37
N PHE A 424 -3.79 7.67 1.98
CA PHE A 424 -4.81 7.40 2.99
C PHE A 424 -4.68 6.01 3.62
N VAL A 425 -4.23 4.99 2.89
CA VAL A 425 -4.08 3.63 3.45
C VAL A 425 -3.01 3.57 4.56
N GLU A 426 -1.81 4.07 4.25
CA GLU A 426 -0.65 4.10 5.15
C GLU A 426 -0.82 5.17 6.24
N GLY A 427 -1.42 6.31 5.87
CA GLY A 427 -1.72 7.41 6.80
C GLY A 427 -2.76 7.06 7.86
N TRP A 428 -3.79 6.28 7.49
CA TRP A 428 -4.77 5.76 8.44
C TRP A 428 -4.13 4.82 9.46
N ALA A 429 -3.28 3.88 9.02
CA ALA A 429 -2.61 2.95 9.90
C ALA A 429 -1.64 3.64 10.87
N LEU A 430 -0.78 4.56 10.39
CA LEU A 430 0.14 5.34 11.24
C LEU A 430 -0.60 6.33 12.17
N TYR A 431 -1.80 6.79 11.78
CA TYR A 431 -2.70 7.53 12.67
C TYR A 431 -3.25 6.63 13.78
N CYS A 432 -3.69 5.40 13.45
CA CYS A 432 -4.27 4.45 14.40
C CYS A 432 -3.31 4.07 15.55
N GLU A 433 -2.02 3.89 15.26
CA GLU A 433 -0.98 3.63 16.27
C GLU A 433 -0.99 4.65 17.42
N GLU A 434 -1.10 5.93 17.08
CA GLU A 434 -1.06 7.05 18.02
C GLU A 434 -2.44 7.38 18.59
N MET A 435 -3.50 7.24 17.80
CA MET A 435 -4.88 7.36 18.29
C MET A 435 -5.13 6.35 19.42
N MET A 436 -4.70 5.10 19.26
CA MET A 436 -4.85 4.05 20.28
C MET A 436 -3.99 4.30 21.53
N TRP A 437 -2.81 4.92 21.41
CA TRP A 437 -2.07 5.47 22.56
C TRP A 437 -2.89 6.54 23.29
N GLN A 438 -3.43 7.52 22.55
CA GLN A 438 -4.23 8.62 23.11
C GLN A 438 -5.55 8.15 23.76
N GLN A 439 -6.10 7.00 23.36
CA GLN A 439 -7.25 6.37 24.02
C GLN A 439 -6.86 5.47 25.20
N GLY A 440 -5.58 5.12 25.39
CA GLY A 440 -5.10 4.27 26.48
C GLY A 440 -5.13 2.76 26.19
N PHE A 441 -4.99 2.33 24.94
CA PHE A 441 -4.85 0.90 24.59
C PHE A 441 -3.55 0.29 25.13
N TYR A 442 -2.51 1.12 25.21
CA TYR A 442 -1.29 0.88 25.96
C TYR A 442 -0.97 2.17 26.71
N ASP A 443 -0.53 2.04 27.96
CA ASP A 443 -0.08 3.12 28.86
C ASP A 443 1.43 3.01 29.17
N ASP A 444 2.01 1.83 28.95
CA ASP A 444 3.45 1.58 29.00
C ASP A 444 4.21 2.43 27.96
N LEU A 445 5.00 3.38 28.46
CA LEU A 445 5.83 4.28 27.67
C LEU A 445 6.88 3.53 26.83
N ARG A 446 7.20 2.26 27.14
CA ARG A 446 8.08 1.41 26.31
C ARG A 446 7.48 1.08 24.94
N SER A 447 6.15 0.88 24.87
CA SER A 447 5.45 0.77 23.58
C SER A 447 5.36 2.11 22.85
N ARG A 448 5.17 3.24 23.57
CA ARG A 448 5.24 4.58 22.94
C ARG A 448 6.64 4.89 22.40
N LEU A 449 7.72 4.44 23.04
CA LEU A 449 9.08 4.56 22.52
C LEU A 449 9.25 3.81 21.20
N LEU A 450 8.83 2.54 21.12
CA LEU A 450 8.93 1.79 19.85
C LEU A 450 8.01 2.35 18.76
N GLN A 451 6.79 2.79 19.10
CA GLN A 451 5.90 3.49 18.17
C GLN A 451 6.55 4.78 17.63
N LEU A 452 7.17 5.59 18.49
CA LEU A 452 7.88 6.79 18.07
C LEU A 452 9.16 6.49 17.27
N LYS A 453 9.89 5.40 17.55
CA LYS A 453 11.03 4.94 16.73
C LYS A 453 10.56 4.51 15.33
N ASP A 454 9.40 3.88 15.24
CA ASP A 454 8.80 3.49 13.96
C ASP A 454 8.26 4.71 13.20
N GLN A 455 7.69 5.71 13.90
CA GLN A 455 7.34 7.00 13.32
C GLN A 455 8.57 7.80 12.85
N LEU A 456 9.69 7.77 13.60
CA LEU A 456 10.95 8.40 13.21
C LEU A 456 11.46 7.85 11.88
N TRP A 457 11.33 6.53 11.70
CA TRP A 457 11.63 5.87 10.44
C TRP A 457 10.67 6.32 9.33
N ARG A 458 9.34 6.37 9.55
CA ARG A 458 8.40 6.92 8.55
C ARG A 458 8.68 8.39 8.21
N ALA A 459 9.18 9.21 9.15
CA ALA A 459 9.66 10.57 8.85
C ALA A 459 10.95 10.59 8.02
N CYS A 460 11.87 9.64 8.26
CA CYS A 460 13.05 9.43 7.41
C CYS A 460 12.65 8.99 5.99
N ARG A 461 11.60 8.16 5.83
CA ARG A 461 11.10 7.74 4.51
C ARG A 461 10.73 8.94 3.63
N VAL A 462 10.04 9.96 4.18
CA VAL A 462 9.68 11.18 3.42
C VAL A 462 10.90 11.88 2.83
N ILE A 463 11.92 12.11 3.65
CA ILE A 463 13.16 12.80 3.23
C ILE A 463 13.87 12.00 2.13
N LEU A 464 13.92 10.68 2.30
CA LEU A 464 14.67 9.79 1.43
C LEU A 464 13.94 9.53 0.10
N ASP A 465 12.62 9.36 0.08
CA ASP A 465 11.80 9.14 -1.14
C ASP A 465 12.02 10.25 -2.16
N VAL A 466 11.93 11.52 -1.72
CA VAL A 466 12.20 12.69 -2.55
C VAL A 466 13.64 12.69 -3.07
N HIS A 467 14.62 12.56 -2.17
CA HIS A 467 16.04 12.64 -2.53
C HIS A 467 16.51 11.49 -3.45
N LEU A 468 15.94 10.28 -3.32
CA LEU A 468 16.15 9.18 -4.26
C LEU A 468 15.57 9.50 -5.63
N HIS A 469 14.30 9.92 -5.69
CA HIS A 469 13.57 10.01 -6.98
C HIS A 469 13.81 11.31 -7.74
N ARG A 470 14.35 12.36 -7.10
CA ARG A 470 15.03 13.48 -7.77
C ARG A 470 16.41 13.10 -8.34
N GLY A 471 16.96 11.93 -7.97
CA GLY A 471 18.28 11.46 -8.42
C GLY A 471 19.47 12.07 -7.65
N GLU A 472 19.23 12.71 -6.51
CA GLU A 472 20.25 13.41 -5.71
C GLU A 472 21.03 12.47 -4.77
N TRP A 473 20.47 11.28 -4.52
CA TRP A 473 21.03 10.27 -3.63
C TRP A 473 21.14 8.92 -4.34
N ASP A 474 22.30 8.29 -4.23
CA ASP A 474 22.49 6.88 -4.58
C ASP A 474 21.90 5.94 -3.52
N PHE A 475 21.80 4.66 -3.88
CA PHE A 475 21.29 3.56 -3.06
C PHE A 475 21.99 3.49 -1.67
N GLU A 476 23.32 3.51 -1.64
CA GLU A 476 24.10 3.40 -0.40
C GLU A 476 23.95 4.65 0.50
N LYS A 477 23.77 5.84 -0.08
CA LYS A 477 23.45 7.07 0.65
C LYS A 477 22.09 6.97 1.32
N GLY A 478 21.10 6.35 0.67
CA GLY A 478 19.83 5.98 1.29
C GLY A 478 20.01 5.05 2.49
N ILE A 479 20.80 3.98 2.34
CA ILE A 479 21.06 2.99 3.41
C ILE A 479 21.72 3.66 4.62
N ARG A 480 22.83 4.39 4.40
CA ARG A 480 23.52 5.13 5.48
C ARG A 480 22.61 6.14 6.16
N PHE A 481 21.69 6.78 5.42
CA PHE A 481 20.73 7.68 6.03
C PHE A 481 19.79 6.95 7.00
N LEU A 482 19.18 5.82 6.61
CA LEU A 482 18.33 5.06 7.53
C LEU A 482 19.10 4.51 8.74
N VAL A 483 20.29 3.95 8.53
CA VAL A 483 21.15 3.45 9.62
C VAL A 483 21.50 4.56 10.62
N HIS A 484 21.89 5.74 10.13
CA HIS A 484 22.33 6.85 11.01
C HIS A 484 21.19 7.75 11.53
N LYS A 485 19.99 7.75 10.93
CA LYS A 485 18.89 8.66 11.28
C LYS A 485 17.62 7.98 11.77
N ALA A 486 17.34 6.75 11.34
CA ALA A 486 16.23 5.93 11.83
C ALA A 486 16.70 4.79 12.77
N ARG A 487 18.02 4.62 12.97
CA ARG A 487 18.63 3.55 13.80
C ARG A 487 18.17 2.14 13.39
N LEU A 488 18.04 1.91 12.08
CA LEU A 488 17.81 0.58 11.53
C LEU A 488 19.13 -0.20 11.41
N GLU A 489 19.02 -1.51 11.54
CA GLU A 489 20.06 -2.48 11.21
C GLU A 489 20.36 -2.41 9.70
N ARG A 490 21.61 -2.63 9.28
CA ARG A 490 22.02 -2.37 7.89
C ARG A 490 21.26 -3.24 6.87
N VAL A 491 20.99 -4.51 7.19
CA VAL A 491 20.23 -5.42 6.33
C VAL A 491 18.79 -4.92 6.12
N ASN A 492 18.15 -4.49 7.21
CA ASN A 492 16.79 -3.96 7.21
C ASN A 492 16.70 -2.63 6.43
N ALA A 493 17.71 -1.76 6.59
CA ALA A 493 17.84 -0.54 5.80
C ALA A 493 18.06 -0.82 4.30
N GLU A 494 18.85 -1.84 3.94
CA GLU A 494 19.09 -2.21 2.54
C GLU A 494 17.84 -2.74 1.84
N ALA A 495 17.12 -3.68 2.47
CA ALA A 495 15.88 -4.25 1.93
C ALA A 495 14.81 -3.17 1.70
N GLU A 496 14.70 -2.22 2.61
CA GLU A 496 13.71 -1.15 2.51
C GLU A 496 14.12 -0.06 1.51
N VAL A 497 15.39 0.37 1.44
CA VAL A 497 15.83 1.29 0.38
C VAL A 497 15.69 0.66 -1.01
N ARG A 498 15.92 -0.66 -1.14
CA ARG A 498 15.67 -1.43 -2.36
C ARG A 498 14.21 -1.32 -2.78
N ARG A 499 13.27 -1.55 -1.85
CA ARG A 499 11.83 -1.35 -2.07
C ARG A 499 11.49 0.09 -2.46
N TYR A 500 12.10 1.10 -1.83
CA TYR A 500 11.83 2.52 -2.10
C TYR A 500 12.28 2.96 -3.49
N CYS A 501 13.42 2.47 -3.97
CA CYS A 501 13.88 2.71 -5.35
C CYS A 501 12.89 2.17 -6.41
N GLN A 502 12.09 1.17 -6.06
CA GLN A 502 11.10 0.54 -6.95
C GLN A 502 9.67 1.09 -6.79
N SER A 503 9.39 1.80 -5.69
CA SER A 503 8.06 2.29 -5.33
C SER A 503 8.05 3.80 -5.01
N PRO A 504 8.38 4.69 -5.98
CA PRO A 504 8.32 6.14 -5.78
C PRO A 504 6.99 6.57 -5.16
N THR A 505 7.02 7.55 -4.25
CA THR A 505 5.86 8.13 -3.54
C THR A 505 5.12 7.19 -2.57
N GLN A 506 5.43 5.89 -2.50
CA GLN A 506 4.92 5.03 -1.42
C GLN A 506 5.60 5.32 -0.06
N PRO A 507 6.93 5.50 0.05
CA PRO A 507 7.58 5.68 1.34
C PRO A 507 7.19 6.99 2.05
N MET A 508 6.96 8.10 1.33
CA MET A 508 6.49 9.35 1.94
C MET A 508 5.06 9.28 2.48
N SER A 509 4.25 8.38 1.93
CA SER A 509 2.79 8.40 2.06
C SER A 509 2.27 8.25 3.50
N TYR A 510 2.99 7.49 4.34
CA TYR A 510 2.72 7.27 5.76
C TYR A 510 2.55 8.57 6.57
N ILE A 511 3.52 9.48 6.48
CA ILE A 511 3.53 10.73 7.28
C ILE A 511 2.58 11.75 6.66
N VAL A 512 2.62 11.93 5.33
CA VAL A 512 1.73 12.85 4.62
C VAL A 512 0.27 12.52 4.93
N GLY A 513 -0.07 11.23 4.84
CA GLY A 513 -1.40 10.72 5.13
C GLY A 513 -1.82 10.91 6.58
N LYS A 514 -0.95 10.56 7.53
CA LYS A 514 -1.22 10.76 8.96
C LYS A 514 -1.50 12.23 9.28
N MET A 515 -0.69 13.14 8.74
CA MET A 515 -0.89 14.58 8.94
C MET A 515 -2.21 15.05 8.32
N GLN A 516 -2.55 14.63 7.09
CA GLN A 516 -3.83 14.93 6.48
C GLN A 516 -5.04 14.36 7.25
N VAL A 517 -4.93 13.16 7.84
CA VAL A 517 -5.98 12.61 8.71
C VAL A 517 -6.13 13.44 9.99
N LEU A 518 -5.02 13.92 10.57
CA LEU A 518 -5.04 14.81 11.74
C LEU A 518 -5.63 16.20 11.43
N ASP A 519 -5.30 16.79 10.28
CA ASP A 519 -5.86 18.07 9.83
C ASP A 519 -7.38 17.99 9.65
N ILE A 520 -7.86 16.91 9.01
CA ILE A 520 -9.30 16.65 8.80
C ILE A 520 -10.00 16.35 10.14
N LEU A 521 -9.35 15.61 11.05
CA LEU A 521 -9.84 15.39 12.42
C LEU A 521 -10.01 16.71 13.18
N ASP A 522 -9.03 17.60 13.14
CA ASP A 522 -9.08 18.86 13.87
C ASP A 522 -10.10 19.86 13.29
N ASP A 523 -10.28 19.88 11.97
CA ASP A 523 -11.38 20.65 11.37
C ASP A 523 -12.76 20.03 11.64
N TYR A 524 -12.86 18.69 11.71
CA TYR A 524 -14.09 18.02 12.14
C TYR A 524 -14.42 18.29 13.62
N LYS A 525 -13.41 18.35 14.51
CA LYS A 525 -13.57 18.82 15.90
C LYS A 525 -14.09 20.25 15.94
N LYS A 526 -13.51 21.17 15.16
CA LYS A 526 -13.96 22.58 15.08
C LYS A 526 -15.40 22.69 14.59
N LEU A 527 -15.78 21.93 13.56
CA LEU A 527 -17.13 21.91 12.99
C LEU A 527 -18.19 21.34 13.94
N ARG A 528 -17.85 20.31 14.74
CA ARG A 528 -18.79 19.66 15.67
C ARG A 528 -18.81 20.27 17.07
N GLY A 529 -17.73 20.94 17.49
CA GLY A 529 -17.59 21.52 18.84
C GLY A 529 -17.91 20.51 19.94
N ASN A 530 -18.80 20.88 20.87
CA ASN A 530 -19.25 20.02 21.97
C ASN A 530 -20.00 18.75 21.52
N ALA A 531 -20.41 18.65 20.26
CA ALA A 531 -21.02 17.44 19.67
C ALA A 531 -19.99 16.53 18.96
N PHE A 532 -18.68 16.80 19.08
CA PHE A 532 -17.64 15.94 18.52
C PHE A 532 -17.71 14.52 19.09
N ASN A 533 -17.62 13.53 18.20
CA ASN A 533 -17.56 12.12 18.55
C ASN A 533 -16.58 11.39 17.63
N ILE A 534 -15.58 10.72 18.23
CA ILE A 534 -14.49 10.08 17.47
C ILE A 534 -14.97 8.92 16.57
N ARG A 535 -15.98 8.16 17.01
CA ARG A 535 -16.61 7.10 16.20
C ARG A 535 -17.30 7.65 14.96
N GLN A 536 -18.06 8.73 15.13
CA GLN A 536 -18.70 9.41 14.00
C GLN A 536 -17.66 9.96 13.03
N PHE A 537 -16.55 10.51 13.52
CA PHE A 537 -15.43 10.94 12.67
C PHE A 537 -14.81 9.77 11.89
N HIS A 538 -14.42 8.67 12.53
CA HIS A 538 -13.80 7.53 11.83
C HIS A 538 -14.74 6.87 10.82
N ASN A 539 -16.00 6.64 11.20
CA ASN A 539 -17.01 6.11 10.28
C ASN A 539 -17.21 7.03 9.07
N GLU A 540 -17.30 8.35 9.31
CA GLU A 540 -17.48 9.36 8.26
C GLU A 540 -16.25 9.48 7.35
N LEU A 541 -15.04 9.29 7.88
CA LEU A 541 -13.80 9.32 7.10
C LEU A 541 -13.68 8.08 6.19
N ILE A 542 -13.90 6.87 6.74
CA ILE A 542 -13.63 5.61 6.02
C ILE A 542 -14.76 5.23 5.05
N ARG A 543 -16.02 5.65 5.29
CA ARG A 543 -17.16 5.28 4.42
C ARG A 543 -17.05 5.75 2.96
N HIS A 544 -16.09 6.64 2.67
CA HIS A 544 -15.80 7.13 1.32
C HIS A 544 -14.80 6.25 0.57
N GLY A 545 -14.24 5.21 1.20
CA GLY A 545 -13.17 4.37 0.65
C GLY A 545 -11.81 5.05 0.67
N SER A 546 -10.78 4.37 0.17
CA SER A 546 -9.38 4.82 0.27
C SER A 546 -8.98 5.95 -0.71
N LEU A 547 -9.89 6.89 -0.98
CA LEU A 547 -9.66 8.04 -1.87
C LEU A 547 -8.56 8.99 -1.35
N PRO A 548 -8.00 9.86 -2.21
CA PRO A 548 -7.22 11.01 -1.77
C PRO A 548 -7.97 11.85 -0.72
N LEU A 549 -7.30 12.16 0.39
CA LEU A 549 -7.92 12.80 1.56
C LEU A 549 -8.54 14.17 1.25
N LYS A 550 -8.06 14.87 0.21
CA LYS A 550 -8.69 16.07 -0.34
C LYS A 550 -10.14 15.84 -0.81
N GLN A 551 -10.43 14.70 -1.44
CA GLN A 551 -11.78 14.36 -1.89
C GLN A 551 -12.68 13.93 -0.74
N ILE A 552 -12.12 13.24 0.26
CA ILE A 552 -12.82 12.87 1.48
C ILE A 552 -13.19 14.13 2.27
N ARG A 553 -12.26 15.09 2.41
CA ARG A 553 -12.50 16.40 3.04
C ARG A 553 -13.65 17.18 2.37
N LEU A 554 -13.71 17.17 1.05
CA LEU A 554 -14.82 17.74 0.28
C LEU A 554 -16.15 17.03 0.56
N LEU A 555 -16.17 15.70 0.55
CA LEU A 555 -17.36 14.88 0.84
C LEU A 555 -17.85 15.00 2.30
N MET A 556 -16.96 15.35 3.22
CA MET A 556 -17.25 15.69 4.62
C MET A 556 -17.69 17.17 4.81
N ASN A 557 -17.75 17.97 3.74
CA ASN A 557 -18.05 19.41 3.74
C ASN A 557 -17.09 20.28 4.56
N LEU A 558 -15.80 19.90 4.67
CA LEU A 558 -14.81 20.58 5.50
C LEU A 558 -14.02 21.70 4.78
N ASP A 559 -14.26 21.94 3.49
CA ASP A 559 -13.51 22.93 2.67
C ASP A 559 -13.97 24.39 2.84
N GLY A 560 -14.58 24.73 3.98
CA GLY A 560 -14.97 26.11 4.36
C GLY A 560 -16.07 26.77 3.52
N LYS A 561 -16.43 26.19 2.37
CA LYS A 561 -17.54 26.64 1.52
C LYS A 561 -18.82 25.96 1.94
N GLN A 562 -19.57 26.59 2.85
CA GLN A 562 -20.98 26.29 3.03
C GLN A 562 -21.71 26.47 1.70
N GLN A 563 -22.06 25.35 1.04
CA GLN A 563 -23.31 25.32 0.29
C GLN A 563 -24.42 25.61 1.33
N PRO A 564 -25.27 26.64 1.16
CA PRO A 564 -26.38 26.82 2.07
C PRO A 564 -27.30 25.61 1.95
N GLU A 565 -27.52 24.88 3.04
CA GLU A 565 -28.59 23.89 3.07
C GLU A 565 -29.91 24.59 2.77
N PRO A 566 -30.80 24.01 1.93
CA PRO A 566 -32.13 24.56 1.73
C PRO A 566 -32.86 24.52 3.06
N GLU A 567 -33.20 25.70 3.58
CA GLU A 567 -33.86 25.88 4.89
C GLU A 567 -35.10 24.96 4.99
N PRO A 568 -35.23 24.15 6.06
CA PRO A 568 -36.30 23.17 6.15
C PRO A 568 -37.66 23.88 6.13
N ALA A 569 -38.41 23.65 5.05
CA ALA A 569 -39.62 24.40 4.71
C ALA A 569 -40.59 24.51 5.91
N ALA A 570 -40.79 25.74 6.39
CA ALA A 570 -41.59 25.99 7.58
C ALA A 570 -43.02 25.41 7.43
N PRO A 571 -43.56 24.73 8.46
CA PRO A 571 -44.82 24.02 8.34
C PRO A 571 -45.97 24.97 8.00
N ALA A 572 -46.65 24.70 6.89
CA ALA A 572 -47.68 25.57 6.34
C ALA A 572 -48.79 25.84 7.37
N ARG A 573 -48.89 27.09 7.85
CA ARG A 573 -49.99 27.53 8.71
C ARG A 573 -51.30 27.42 7.94
N LYS A 574 -52.22 26.56 8.41
CA LYS A 574 -53.59 26.48 7.88
C LYS A 574 -54.27 27.84 8.03
N SER A 575 -54.75 28.40 6.93
CA SER A 575 -55.55 29.63 6.93
C SER A 575 -56.98 29.35 7.39
N VAL A 576 -57.50 30.25 8.22
CA VAL A 576 -58.93 30.32 8.59
C VAL A 576 -59.58 31.43 7.75
N PRO A 577 -60.74 31.22 7.12
CA PRO A 577 -61.25 32.15 6.10
C PRO A 577 -62.05 33.34 6.65
N ALA A 578 -61.95 34.44 5.89
CA ALA A 578 -62.94 35.50 5.68
C ALA A 578 -63.38 36.43 6.85
N LYS A 579 -62.99 37.71 6.73
CA LYS A 579 -63.97 38.77 6.39
C LYS A 579 -63.32 39.95 5.63
N LYS A 580 -64.17 40.66 4.89
CA LYS A 580 -63.96 41.88 4.06
C LYS A 580 -65.33 42.63 4.06
N PRO A 581 -65.49 43.88 3.55
CA PRO A 581 -64.50 44.87 3.09
C PRO A 581 -64.74 46.33 3.58
N ALA A 582 -63.71 47.17 3.44
CA ALA A 582 -63.74 48.60 3.06
C ALA A 582 -62.29 48.97 2.65
N ALA A 583 -61.94 49.71 1.57
CA ALA A 583 -62.47 50.94 0.96
C ALA A 583 -62.15 52.21 1.81
N ALA A 584 -61.47 53.25 1.30
CA ALA A 584 -60.83 53.45 -0.01
C ALA A 584 -59.77 54.60 0.03
N ALA A 585 -58.99 54.76 -1.06
CA ALA A 585 -58.11 55.90 -1.40
C ALA A 585 -56.90 56.20 -0.45
N GLY A 586 -55.81 56.84 -0.91
CA GLY A 586 -55.47 57.26 -2.27
C GLY A 586 -54.07 57.92 -2.41
N SER A 587 -53.67 58.17 -3.66
CA SER A 587 -52.69 59.18 -4.13
C SER A 587 -51.31 59.38 -3.45
N LYS A 588 -50.27 58.80 -4.09
CA LYS A 588 -49.10 59.49 -4.72
C LYS A 588 -48.09 60.30 -3.84
N PRO A 589 -46.88 60.67 -4.38
CA PRO A 589 -45.64 60.45 -3.61
C PRO A 589 -44.60 61.60 -3.63
N ALA A 590 -43.37 61.27 -3.18
CA ALA A 590 -42.10 62.00 -3.37
C ALA A 590 -41.89 63.24 -2.44
N SER A 591 -40.69 63.83 -2.27
CA SER A 591 -39.35 63.52 -2.81
C SER A 591 -38.18 64.07 -1.93
N ALA A 592 -37.00 63.47 -2.07
CA ALA A 592 -35.64 64.08 -2.04
C ALA A 592 -35.10 64.94 -0.85
N ALA A 593 -34.13 64.32 -0.13
CA ALA A 593 -32.71 64.71 -0.09
C ALA A 593 -32.14 65.87 0.79
N LYS A 594 -30.80 65.87 0.86
CA LYS A 594 -29.80 66.88 1.33
C LYS A 594 -29.19 66.78 2.75
N THR A 595 -27.93 66.31 2.75
CA THR A 595 -26.76 66.70 3.58
C THR A 595 -26.47 68.24 3.50
N PRO A 596 -25.55 68.89 4.30
CA PRO A 596 -24.22 68.38 4.71
C PRO A 596 -23.51 68.91 6.02
N ALA A 597 -22.36 68.28 6.35
CA ALA A 597 -21.18 68.83 7.05
C ALA A 597 -21.28 69.15 8.59
N LYS A 598 -20.22 69.47 9.37
CA LYS A 598 -18.82 69.91 9.05
C LYS A 598 -17.80 69.82 10.23
N LYS A 599 -16.60 69.21 10.02
CA LYS A 599 -15.29 69.40 10.76
C LYS A 599 -15.27 69.09 12.30
N THR A 600 -14.15 69.03 13.04
CA THR A 600 -12.67 69.27 12.88
C THR A 600 -11.86 68.01 13.31
N ALA A 601 -10.79 67.54 12.65
CA ALA A 601 -9.45 68.09 12.33
C ALA A 601 -8.44 68.06 13.51
N SER A 602 -7.13 67.78 13.33
CA SER A 602 -6.34 67.38 12.13
C SER A 602 -5.85 65.90 12.24
N SER A 603 -4.61 65.38 12.02
CA SER A 603 -3.27 65.81 11.51
C SER A 603 -2.38 64.54 11.35
N SER A 604 -1.11 64.56 10.88
CA SER A 604 -0.56 64.87 9.53
C SER A 604 0.98 64.96 9.62
N ALA A 605 1.85 64.36 8.78
CA ALA A 605 1.71 63.46 7.62
C ALA A 605 2.52 62.14 7.87
N GLY A 606 3.39 61.53 7.04
CA GLY A 606 3.93 61.78 5.67
C GLY A 606 5.19 60.90 5.42
N THR A 607 5.75 60.72 4.20
CA THR A 607 5.26 61.12 2.86
C THR A 607 5.95 60.35 1.70
N ALA A 608 5.18 59.93 0.68
CA ALA A 608 5.58 59.61 -0.73
C ALA A 608 6.60 58.46 -0.98
N LYS A 609 6.76 57.81 -2.16
CA LYS A 609 6.24 57.89 -3.56
C LYS A 609 6.28 56.42 -4.15
N SER A 610 6.07 55.97 -5.41
CA SER A 610 5.92 56.46 -6.81
C SER A 610 5.18 55.38 -7.68
N ALA A 611 4.81 55.71 -8.93
CA ALA A 611 4.39 54.83 -10.06
C ALA A 611 4.72 55.58 -11.40
N PRO A 612 4.33 55.19 -12.65
CA PRO A 612 3.58 54.00 -13.15
C PRO A 612 4.11 53.38 -14.50
N GLU A 613 3.37 52.40 -15.07
CA GLU A 613 2.95 52.18 -16.50
C GLU A 613 2.47 50.70 -16.66
N ALA A 614 1.33 50.33 -17.27
CA ALA A 614 0.78 50.51 -18.63
C ALA A 614 1.42 49.55 -19.68
N ALA A 615 0.70 48.88 -20.60
CA ALA A 615 -0.73 48.85 -20.95
C ALA A 615 -1.17 47.45 -21.49
N ALA A 616 -2.44 47.29 -21.88
CA ALA A 616 -3.01 46.02 -22.38
C ALA A 616 -3.46 46.08 -23.85
N LYS A 617 -3.33 44.96 -24.60
CA LYS A 617 -4.11 44.68 -25.83
C LYS A 617 -4.02 43.21 -26.28
N LYS A 618 -5.14 42.72 -26.85
CA LYS A 618 -5.29 41.57 -27.77
C LYS A 618 -5.99 42.13 -29.03
N PRO A 619 -5.83 41.58 -30.25
CA PRO A 619 -6.63 40.39 -30.61
C PRO A 619 -6.04 39.49 -31.74
N ALA A 620 -6.84 38.49 -32.14
CA ALA A 620 -6.99 37.94 -33.50
C ALA A 620 -5.82 37.22 -34.25
N ALA A 621 -5.92 35.88 -34.22
CA ALA A 621 -6.24 35.02 -35.38
C ALA A 621 -5.22 34.59 -36.48
N THR A 622 -5.33 33.28 -36.77
CA THR A 622 -5.25 32.57 -38.07
C THR A 622 -3.93 32.11 -38.74
N LYS A 623 -3.98 30.80 -39.09
CA LYS A 623 -3.52 30.10 -40.33
C LYS A 623 -2.10 29.50 -40.45
N THR A 624 -2.12 28.16 -40.48
CA THR A 624 -1.43 27.23 -41.42
C THR A 624 0.10 27.28 -41.63
N GLY A 625 0.77 26.14 -41.49
CA GLY A 625 2.17 25.95 -41.89
C GLY A 625 2.65 24.49 -41.77
N THR A 626 2.30 23.65 -42.74
CA THR A 626 2.70 22.22 -42.77
C THR A 626 4.05 22.03 -43.45
N ALA A 627 5.03 21.41 -42.78
CA ALA A 627 6.17 20.75 -43.45
C ALA A 627 6.88 19.76 -42.50
N ALA A 628 7.32 18.62 -43.03
CA ALA A 628 8.20 17.68 -42.33
C ALA A 628 9.53 17.54 -43.09
N ARG A 629 10.66 17.42 -42.39
CA ARG A 629 11.91 16.94 -43.00
C ARG A 629 12.92 16.35 -41.98
N LYS A 630 13.14 15.04 -42.12
CA LYS A 630 14.42 14.33 -41.93
C LYS A 630 14.94 13.96 -43.35
N PRO A 631 16.10 13.31 -43.59
CA PRO A 631 17.03 12.66 -42.65
C PRO A 631 18.52 13.06 -42.89
N ALA A 632 19.44 12.14 -42.52
CA ALA A 632 20.89 12.10 -42.78
C ALA A 632 21.79 13.02 -41.90
N SER A 633 23.10 12.75 -41.77
CA SER A 633 23.84 11.57 -41.26
C SER A 633 25.35 11.86 -41.32
N LYS A 634 26.20 10.95 -40.76
CA LYS A 634 27.67 11.06 -40.55
C LYS A 634 28.03 12.01 -39.37
N SER A 635 29.03 11.81 -38.50
CA SER A 635 30.19 10.89 -38.35
C SER A 635 31.56 11.57 -38.53
N SER A 636 32.22 12.00 -37.44
CA SER A 636 33.69 12.02 -37.31
C SER A 636 34.21 12.24 -35.87
N THR A 637 35.07 11.32 -35.42
CA THR A 637 36.26 11.46 -34.55
C THR A 637 36.45 12.64 -33.58
N ALA A 638 36.54 12.29 -32.29
CA ALA A 638 37.60 12.59 -31.30
C ALA A 638 38.46 13.88 -31.35
N ALA A 639 38.55 14.59 -30.21
CA ALA A 639 39.81 15.00 -29.57
C ALA A 639 39.60 15.49 -28.12
N LYS A 640 40.68 15.51 -27.32
CA LYS A 640 40.78 16.12 -25.97
C LYS A 640 41.66 17.38 -26.07
N PRO A 641 41.50 18.38 -25.20
CA PRO A 641 42.67 18.77 -24.38
C PRO A 641 42.30 19.06 -22.91
N ALA A 642 43.24 19.59 -22.12
CA ALA A 642 43.13 19.72 -20.67
C ALA A 642 43.53 21.09 -20.13
N SER A 643 42.98 21.42 -18.95
CA SER A 643 43.54 22.23 -17.86
C SER A 643 44.42 23.46 -18.15
N SER A 644 43.99 24.61 -17.63
CA SER A 644 44.91 25.56 -16.99
C SER A 644 44.23 26.23 -15.78
N LYS A 645 45.00 26.95 -14.96
CA LYS A 645 44.60 27.51 -13.65
C LYS A 645 45.42 28.78 -13.37
N PRO A 646 44.88 29.77 -12.65
CA PRO A 646 45.72 30.61 -11.77
C PRO A 646 45.32 30.55 -10.28
N ALA A 647 46.09 31.24 -9.45
CA ALA A 647 45.94 31.41 -7.99
C ALA A 647 46.48 32.82 -7.60
N ALA A 648 46.58 33.33 -6.36
CA ALA A 648 46.26 32.83 -5.01
C ALA A 648 46.19 34.00 -3.98
N LYS A 649 45.49 33.80 -2.84
CA LYS A 649 45.82 34.37 -1.49
C LYS A 649 45.72 35.92 -1.31
N PRO A 650 45.86 36.52 -0.08
CA PRO A 650 46.30 36.03 1.25
C PRO A 650 45.17 35.51 2.19
N ALA A 651 45.48 35.29 3.48
CA ALA A 651 44.53 34.99 4.58
C ALA A 651 45.18 35.14 6.00
N ALA A 652 44.36 35.35 7.04
CA ALA A 652 44.67 35.23 8.49
C ALA A 652 43.88 34.04 9.09
N LYS A 653 44.38 33.17 9.99
CA LYS A 653 44.94 33.32 11.36
C LYS A 653 43.87 33.82 12.37
N ASN A 654 43.70 33.23 13.56
CA ASN A 654 44.63 32.38 14.35
C ASN A 654 43.91 31.47 15.40
N SER A 655 44.54 30.34 15.81
CA SER A 655 44.55 29.67 17.17
C SER A 655 43.24 29.37 17.97
N THR A 656 43.05 28.38 18.87
CA THR A 656 43.69 27.12 19.39
C THR A 656 42.59 26.38 20.24
N ALA A 657 42.65 25.16 20.82
CA ALA A 657 43.73 24.31 21.36
C ALA A 657 43.34 22.78 21.39
N LYS A 658 44.17 21.92 22.02
CA LYS A 658 44.01 20.45 22.15
C LYS A 658 44.72 19.91 23.42
N PRO A 659 44.25 18.82 24.06
CA PRO A 659 45.07 17.60 24.29
C PRO A 659 44.31 16.31 23.87
N ALA A 660 44.85 15.15 23.44
CA ALA A 660 46.11 14.39 23.64
C ALA A 660 46.07 13.41 24.85
N ALA A 661 46.69 12.20 24.84
CA ALA A 661 47.07 11.26 23.76
C ALA A 661 47.59 9.90 24.34
N SER A 662 47.25 8.74 23.74
CA SER A 662 47.93 7.42 23.87
C SER A 662 47.38 6.50 22.76
N ALA A 663 48.08 5.69 21.94
CA ALA A 663 49.29 4.86 22.08
C ALA A 663 49.00 3.52 22.81
N THR A 664 49.35 2.31 22.30
CA THR A 664 50.08 1.91 21.06
C THR A 664 49.76 0.45 20.67
N ARG A 665 50.06 0.06 19.41
CA ARG A 665 50.81 -1.16 18.97
C ARG A 665 50.22 -1.83 17.71
N LYS A 666 51.12 -2.38 16.87
CA LYS A 666 50.89 -3.06 15.58
C LYS A 666 51.71 -4.36 15.55
N PRO A 667 51.30 -5.38 14.78
CA PRO A 667 52.28 -6.24 14.11
C PRO A 667 52.01 -6.41 12.59
N THR A 668 52.84 -7.21 11.92
CA THR A 668 52.95 -7.32 10.46
C THR A 668 52.85 -8.76 9.95
N ALA A 669 52.70 -8.89 8.63
CA ALA A 669 52.40 -10.13 7.90
C ALA A 669 53.42 -11.27 8.01
N ALA A 670 52.95 -12.49 7.72
CA ALA A 670 53.76 -13.62 7.23
C ALA A 670 52.90 -14.55 6.33
N LYS A 671 53.56 -15.31 5.46
CA LYS A 671 53.00 -16.35 4.57
C LYS A 671 53.90 -17.60 4.69
N PRO A 672 53.34 -18.82 4.64
CA PRO A 672 54.08 -19.96 4.11
C PRO A 672 53.32 -20.69 2.99
N ALA A 673 53.97 -21.68 2.37
CA ALA A 673 53.36 -22.57 1.37
C ALA A 673 54.02 -23.97 1.37
N ALA A 674 53.22 -24.97 0.97
CA ALA A 674 53.60 -26.28 0.45
C ALA A 674 54.46 -27.25 1.30
N LYS A 675 53.89 -28.44 1.56
CA LYS A 675 54.51 -29.76 1.32
C LYS A 675 53.42 -30.84 1.16
N SER A 676 53.77 -32.04 0.70
CA SER A 676 52.83 -33.00 0.08
C SER A 676 53.23 -34.46 0.27
N THR A 677 52.26 -35.39 0.15
CA THR A 677 52.51 -36.82 -0.15
C THR A 677 51.30 -37.49 -0.82
N THR A 678 51.58 -38.20 -1.93
CA THR A 678 51.01 -39.48 -2.46
C THR A 678 49.58 -39.95 -2.11
N ALA A 679 48.82 -40.61 -3.00
CA ALA A 679 49.22 -41.52 -4.10
C ALA A 679 48.28 -41.51 -5.34
N LYS A 680 48.52 -42.41 -6.31
CA LYS A 680 47.90 -42.50 -7.66
C LYS A 680 47.61 -43.97 -8.04
N PRO A 681 46.65 -44.30 -8.92
CA PRO A 681 46.92 -44.60 -10.35
C PRO A 681 45.95 -43.82 -11.30
N ALA A 682 46.24 -43.44 -12.57
CA ALA A 682 46.89 -44.09 -13.72
C ALA A 682 45.96 -45.09 -14.46
N ALA A 683 45.75 -45.06 -15.79
CA ALA A 683 46.15 -44.12 -16.86
C ALA A 683 45.30 -44.33 -18.16
N SER A 684 45.68 -43.66 -19.27
CA SER A 684 45.17 -43.81 -20.67
C SER A 684 43.78 -43.23 -21.00
N THR A 685 43.50 -42.62 -22.17
CA THR A 685 44.37 -42.26 -23.34
C THR A 685 43.89 -40.98 -24.06
N ALA A 686 44.77 -40.37 -24.88
CA ALA A 686 44.47 -39.26 -25.83
C ALA A 686 43.53 -39.71 -27.01
N LYS A 687 43.07 -38.93 -28.01
CA LYS A 687 43.61 -37.83 -28.89
C LYS A 687 42.39 -37.28 -29.74
N LYS A 688 42.34 -36.21 -30.56
CA LYS A 688 43.24 -35.12 -31.02
C LYS A 688 42.44 -33.92 -31.65
N THR A 689 42.54 -32.70 -31.10
CA THR A 689 42.47 -31.34 -31.76
C THR A 689 41.38 -30.90 -32.80
N THR A 690 40.74 -29.74 -32.52
CA THR A 690 40.58 -28.51 -33.36
C THR A 690 39.81 -28.45 -34.73
N ALA A 691 38.76 -27.63 -34.73
CA ALA A 691 38.55 -26.41 -35.57
C ALA A 691 37.94 -26.44 -37.01
N ALA A 692 37.46 -25.24 -37.38
CA ALA A 692 37.09 -24.71 -38.72
C ALA A 692 35.68 -25.00 -39.34
N ARG A 693 34.89 -23.92 -39.44
CA ARG A 693 33.86 -23.62 -40.48
C ARG A 693 34.59 -23.31 -41.83
N PRO A 694 33.98 -23.30 -43.05
CA PRO A 694 32.74 -22.54 -43.36
C PRO A 694 31.79 -22.98 -44.53
N ALA A 695 30.57 -22.42 -44.50
CA ALA A 695 29.71 -21.90 -45.60
C ALA A 695 29.43 -22.63 -46.96
N ALA A 696 28.15 -22.97 -47.20
CA ALA A 696 27.34 -22.68 -48.42
C ALA A 696 25.83 -22.82 -48.05
N LYS A 697 24.78 -22.11 -48.51
CA LYS A 697 24.34 -21.37 -49.74
C LYS A 697 23.59 -22.21 -50.80
N ARG A 698 22.58 -21.57 -51.43
CA ARG A 698 21.41 -22.15 -52.16
C ARG A 698 20.37 -22.76 -51.19
N THR A 699 19.09 -22.97 -51.51
CA THR A 699 18.33 -22.75 -52.77
C THR A 699 17.01 -21.96 -52.48
N THR A 700 15.88 -22.28 -53.13
CA THR A 700 14.58 -21.57 -53.12
C THR A 700 13.42 -22.53 -53.40
N SER A 701 12.20 -22.24 -52.90
CA SER A 701 10.93 -22.42 -53.66
C SER A 701 9.68 -21.92 -52.89
N LYS A 702 8.67 -21.46 -53.66
CA LYS A 702 7.27 -21.20 -53.26
C LYS A 702 6.42 -21.16 -54.54
N PRO A 703 5.27 -21.85 -54.60
CA PRO A 703 4.02 -21.16 -54.96
C PRO A 703 2.79 -21.66 -54.14
N ALA A 704 1.80 -20.78 -53.89
CA ALA A 704 0.41 -20.86 -54.42
C ALA A 704 -0.48 -21.93 -53.73
N THR A 705 -1.32 -21.57 -52.75
CA THR A 705 -2.73 -21.11 -52.89
C THR A 705 -3.72 -22.13 -53.45
N HIS A 706 -4.76 -22.46 -52.66
CA HIS A 706 -6.16 -22.58 -53.15
C HIS A 706 -7.17 -22.29 -52.03
N SER A 707 -8.46 -22.22 -52.36
CA SER A 707 -9.53 -21.66 -51.51
C SER A 707 -10.82 -22.46 -51.61
N THR A 708 -11.52 -22.66 -50.47
CA THR A 708 -12.99 -22.76 -50.28
C THR A 708 -13.24 -22.82 -48.76
N ALA A 709 -14.20 -22.18 -48.09
CA ALA A 709 -15.47 -21.52 -48.43
C ALA A 709 -16.73 -22.43 -48.49
N ALA A 710 -17.43 -22.55 -47.36
CA ALA A 710 -18.82 -22.99 -47.25
C ALA A 710 -19.52 -22.33 -46.03
N LYS A 711 -20.83 -22.06 -46.13
CA LYS A 711 -21.71 -21.53 -45.05
C LYS A 711 -22.92 -22.46 -44.88
N THR A 712 -23.48 -22.56 -43.67
CA THR A 712 -24.92 -22.51 -43.28
C THR A 712 -25.05 -22.93 -41.79
N ALA A 713 -25.78 -22.21 -40.92
CA ALA A 713 -27.24 -22.21 -40.64
C ALA A 713 -27.73 -23.52 -39.94
N ALA A 714 -28.63 -23.53 -38.94
CA ALA A 714 -29.46 -22.49 -38.32
C ALA A 714 -29.85 -22.80 -36.83
N LYS A 715 -30.61 -21.89 -36.18
CA LYS A 715 -31.44 -22.10 -34.96
C LYS A 715 -32.86 -22.63 -35.38
N PRO A 716 -33.86 -22.98 -34.51
CA PRO A 716 -34.16 -22.45 -33.16
C PRO A 716 -34.77 -23.44 -32.10
N ALA A 717 -35.30 -22.88 -30.99
CA ALA A 717 -36.36 -23.41 -30.08
C ALA A 717 -36.05 -24.60 -29.13
N ALA A 718 -36.84 -24.89 -28.06
CA ALA A 718 -37.58 -24.05 -27.09
C ALA A 718 -38.13 -24.86 -25.87
N LYS A 719 -38.31 -24.19 -24.71
CA LYS A 719 -39.25 -24.45 -23.57
C LYS A 719 -39.45 -25.87 -22.96
N SER A 720 -39.08 -26.00 -21.68
CA SER A 720 -39.94 -26.40 -20.53
C SER A 720 -39.20 -25.92 -19.24
N ALA A 721 -39.78 -25.50 -18.11
CA ALA A 721 -40.95 -25.88 -17.31
C ALA A 721 -40.82 -27.23 -16.57
N ALA A 722 -41.14 -27.40 -15.29
CA ALA A 722 -41.10 -26.54 -14.08
C ALA A 722 -41.66 -27.35 -12.88
N THR A 723 -40.95 -27.49 -11.75
CA THR A 723 -41.57 -27.97 -10.48
C THR A 723 -40.78 -27.61 -9.22
N LYS A 724 -41.52 -27.35 -8.14
CA LYS A 724 -41.08 -27.40 -6.73
C LYS A 724 -41.90 -28.52 -6.05
N PRO A 725 -41.37 -29.23 -5.03
CA PRO A 725 -41.49 -28.80 -3.62
C PRO A 725 -40.11 -28.88 -2.93
N ALA A 726 -39.84 -29.14 -1.64
CA ALA A 726 -40.62 -29.50 -0.44
C ALA A 726 -39.94 -28.93 0.84
N ALA A 727 -40.32 -29.40 2.03
CA ALA A 727 -39.68 -29.05 3.31
C ALA A 727 -39.89 -30.11 4.42
N LYS A 728 -39.09 -30.01 5.51
CA LYS A 728 -39.07 -30.86 6.72
C LYS A 728 -38.42 -32.25 6.47
N THR A 729 -37.83 -32.95 7.46
CA THR A 729 -37.86 -32.79 8.94
C THR A 729 -36.52 -33.22 9.59
N ALA A 730 -36.27 -32.80 10.83
CA ALA A 730 -35.32 -33.43 11.78
C ALA A 730 -35.92 -34.78 12.31
N PRO A 731 -35.28 -35.62 13.18
CA PRO A 731 -34.15 -35.31 14.08
C PRO A 731 -33.15 -36.47 14.34
N ALA A 732 -32.52 -36.42 15.52
CA ALA A 732 -32.01 -37.52 16.35
C ALA A 732 -30.49 -37.73 16.47
N LYS A 733 -30.10 -38.15 17.68
CA LYS A 733 -28.76 -38.41 18.20
C LYS A 733 -28.83 -39.78 18.89
N PRO A 734 -27.78 -40.61 18.84
CA PRO A 734 -27.52 -41.57 19.91
C PRO A 734 -26.13 -41.35 20.53
N ALA A 735 -25.82 -42.10 21.60
CA ALA A 735 -24.55 -41.99 22.31
C ALA A 735 -24.07 -43.34 22.89
N ALA A 736 -22.74 -43.49 22.93
CA ALA A 736 -21.93 -44.35 23.81
C ALA A 736 -22.13 -45.88 23.82
N LYS A 737 -21.06 -46.64 23.55
CA LYS A 737 -20.26 -47.40 24.55
C LYS A 737 -19.21 -48.33 23.90
N SER A 738 -18.20 -48.73 24.71
CA SER A 738 -17.30 -49.90 24.53
C SER A 738 -16.25 -49.80 23.40
N THR A 739 -15.05 -50.45 23.44
CA THR A 739 -14.45 -51.39 24.42
C THR A 739 -12.91 -51.22 24.51
N ALA A 740 -12.24 -52.10 25.27
CA ALA A 740 -10.78 -52.28 25.50
C ALA A 740 -9.91 -52.39 24.21
N ALA A 741 -8.56 -52.41 24.23
CA ALA A 741 -7.64 -52.87 25.28
C ALA A 741 -6.23 -52.20 25.29
N LYS A 742 -5.29 -52.76 26.07
CA LYS A 742 -3.97 -52.23 26.46
C LYS A 742 -2.87 -53.29 26.25
N PRO A 743 -1.62 -52.90 25.93
CA PRO A 743 -0.49 -53.10 26.87
C PRO A 743 0.32 -51.78 27.04
N ALA A 744 0.90 -51.40 28.19
CA ALA A 744 1.89 -52.07 29.05
C ALA A 744 3.25 -52.21 28.32
N SER A 745 4.38 -51.66 28.82
CA SER A 745 4.87 -51.79 30.21
C SER A 745 5.68 -50.58 30.78
N ARG A 746 5.79 -50.57 32.12
CA ARG A 746 6.91 -50.20 33.06
C ARG A 746 8.08 -49.26 32.63
N SER A 747 8.72 -48.48 33.53
CA SER A 747 8.69 -48.44 35.02
C SER A 747 9.15 -47.10 35.65
N THR A 748 8.68 -46.84 36.90
CA THR A 748 9.34 -46.18 38.08
C THR A 748 10.29 -44.97 37.89
N ALA A 749 10.23 -43.88 38.66
CA ALA A 749 9.36 -43.46 39.79
C ALA A 749 9.27 -41.89 39.82
N ALA A 750 9.38 -41.05 40.86
CA ALA A 750 9.61 -41.15 42.32
C ALA A 750 9.07 -39.87 43.05
N LYS A 751 9.01 -39.84 44.39
CA LYS A 751 8.75 -38.65 45.23
C LYS A 751 9.15 -38.89 46.71
N PRO A 752 9.48 -37.85 47.50
CA PRO A 752 8.56 -37.27 48.51
C PRO A 752 8.53 -35.72 48.44
N ALA A 753 7.54 -34.92 48.92
CA ALA A 753 6.74 -34.89 50.16
C ALA A 753 7.56 -34.40 51.39
N SER A 754 7.10 -33.49 52.26
CA SER A 754 5.86 -32.68 52.35
C SER A 754 5.97 -31.57 53.44
N GLY A 755 5.18 -30.49 53.39
CA GLY A 755 5.11 -29.49 54.50
C GLY A 755 4.08 -28.35 54.34
N LYS A 756 3.35 -28.02 55.42
CA LYS A 756 2.35 -26.93 55.64
C LYS A 756 1.94 -26.95 57.14
N PRO A 757 1.22 -25.96 57.75
CA PRO A 757 0.66 -24.69 57.23
C PRO A 757 1.03 -23.44 58.08
N ALA A 758 0.22 -22.37 58.06
CA ALA A 758 0.45 -21.04 58.67
C ALA A 758 -0.37 -20.77 59.96
N PRO A 759 -0.19 -19.59 60.61
CA PRO A 759 -1.35 -18.78 61.04
C PRO A 759 -1.21 -17.24 60.77
N LYS A 760 -2.07 -16.41 61.41
CA LYS A 760 -2.40 -15.01 61.07
C LYS A 760 -1.96 -13.98 62.14
N SER A 761 -1.74 -12.71 61.74
CA SER A 761 -1.92 -11.46 62.52
C SER A 761 -1.86 -10.27 61.54
N THR A 762 -2.80 -9.32 61.35
CA THR A 762 -3.54 -8.32 62.18
C THR A 762 -2.86 -6.95 62.42
N ALA A 763 -3.51 -5.90 61.87
CA ALA A 763 -3.56 -4.48 62.26
C ALA A 763 -2.30 -3.56 62.25
N ALA A 764 -2.36 -2.51 61.42
CA ALA A 764 -1.99 -1.11 61.78
C ALA A 764 -2.49 -0.09 60.72
N LYS A 765 -2.69 1.18 61.12
CA LYS A 765 -3.05 2.32 60.23
C LYS A 765 -2.66 3.66 60.88
N PRO A 766 -2.01 4.58 60.14
CA PRO A 766 -2.55 5.95 60.01
C PRO A 766 -2.54 6.43 58.53
N ALA A 767 -3.33 7.37 57.99
CA ALA A 767 -4.31 8.36 58.50
C ALA A 767 -3.90 9.86 58.42
N ALA A 768 -3.68 10.38 57.21
CA ALA A 768 -3.98 11.77 56.80
C ALA A 768 -4.47 11.73 55.32
N LYS A 769 -5.50 12.42 54.79
CA LYS A 769 -6.11 13.77 54.94
C LYS A 769 -5.24 14.91 54.37
N SER A 770 -5.78 15.96 53.72
CA SER A 770 -7.19 16.30 53.35
C SER A 770 -7.25 17.51 52.40
N THR A 771 -8.22 17.77 51.51
CA THR A 771 -9.22 16.98 50.73
C THR A 771 -10.00 17.94 49.80
N ALA A 772 -10.35 17.57 48.56
CA ALA A 772 -11.28 18.30 47.69
C ALA A 772 -12.23 17.30 46.97
N ALA A 773 -13.51 17.20 47.35
CA ALA A 773 -14.63 18.10 47.06
C ALA A 773 -15.32 17.78 45.71
N LYS A 774 -16.45 17.07 45.77
CA LYS A 774 -17.28 16.72 44.60
C LYS A 774 -18.77 16.84 44.98
N THR A 775 -19.41 17.92 44.54
CA THR A 775 -20.82 18.21 44.85
C THR A 775 -21.76 17.49 43.90
N THR A 776 -22.62 16.62 44.44
CA THR A 776 -23.81 16.11 43.75
C THR A 776 -25.06 16.74 44.35
N ARG A 777 -26.03 17.15 43.51
CA ARG A 777 -27.33 17.65 43.97
C ARG A 777 -28.47 16.92 43.24
N LYS A 778 -29.35 16.31 44.02
CA LYS A 778 -30.53 15.55 43.57
C LYS A 778 -31.73 16.51 43.47
N PRO A 779 -32.55 16.48 42.41
CA PRO A 779 -33.79 17.25 42.36
C PRO A 779 -34.88 16.60 43.23
N ALA A 780 -35.69 17.43 43.89
CA ALA A 780 -36.94 17.06 44.55
C ALA A 780 -38.13 17.59 43.73
N ALA A 781 -39.37 17.19 44.07
CA ALA A 781 -40.52 17.40 43.21
C ALA A 781 -41.73 18.06 43.90
N LYS A 782 -42.52 18.77 43.07
CA LYS A 782 -43.93 19.18 43.21
C LYS A 782 -44.31 20.32 44.18
N LYS A 783 -45.07 21.27 43.59
CA LYS A 783 -46.04 22.22 44.19
C LYS A 783 -45.44 23.34 45.08
N LYS A 784 -46.07 24.51 45.17
CA LYS A 784 -47.25 25.02 44.44
C LYS A 784 -46.84 25.84 43.22
#